data_AF-A0AAJ2H775-F1
#
_entry.id   AF-A0AAJ2H775-F1
#
_cell.length_a   1.000
_cell.length_b   1.000
_cell.length_c   1.000
_cell.angle_alpha   90.00
_cell.angle_beta   90.00
_cell.angle_gamma   90.00
#
_symmetry.space_group_name_H-M   'P 1'
#
loop_
_entity.id
_entity.type
_entity.pdbx_description
1 polymer ?
#
loop_
_entity_poly.entity_id
_entity_poly.type
_entity_poly.pdbx_seq_one_letter_code
_entity_poly.pdbx_strand_id
1 'polypeptide(L)'
;MSRQLRHVAPACPTAAYLLLSFAHFNAMIITYPIELPYVAGNEQRVVPDTLFNNSGILSGPYLIGKNRFWHGGLHIHPIDRNAPIRAIADGELVAYRYDANDTSDAFFNRSTYSRSFVLLKHDAELGQTVLGTSSLVFYSLYMHLRAFQELKTGQLPGLNFIRKIIPARPLVKDGQPVFDKKKRPVIEPAREEVIEPTANGAVISGIGSARVRRGDILGYCGSIPDNLTTPSKGFHFEIFFGDNAFLKNVNKTIWGKCLLTQAQSVLNDLLTEQMFAVDTSMPLEVAPHQPEGGYYKIRMKSEHYWVSEDQIAEEMVESSSLHQKGKKRIVKQFLPKTDSLIAFANNPLRNEHILPAGTVVVPWMAPWLKDEEFMKREYRGTFWIPLYVPDKDRLYWTKADDIKFTSDADWAGFQSFAETAAQNSLDGVIDDEGLLALTKPSTSETDSSVGINRIAGKNEEKISGLIASHPTEWSKTDIPVRFQRVTTDEFGAQKLTMDQFAALTKHIERIAFWEDVAGLPDSKRVWHAHPLRFIEQLAKCMWLSEAELVRIMPNTDQETVKTHRINLNKTMLQWGVTDRLEQAHYLAQGVHESAGMRLMTELPSKYASSASRYKGRGFVQITSETNYKAFNVYLNRYIRTVDVVSAPEILSSDSYLSFAASCWYWRTNDVRRSARKGESEAVVDEVGRVINRGPGRRDLPEYPPLSREDRLDKFRLISKLLLK
;
A
#
# COMPACT_ATOMS: atom_id res chain seq x y z
N MET A 1 -13.15 -60.73 27.45
CA MET A 1 -14.35 -59.90 27.21
C MET A 1 -13.90 -58.53 26.71
N SER A 2 -13.96 -58.35 25.39
CA SER A 2 -13.52 -57.20 24.64
C SER A 2 -14.61 -56.11 24.59
N ARG A 3 -14.29 -54.88 24.99
CA ARG A 3 -15.02 -53.68 24.54
C ARG A 3 -14.03 -52.58 24.17
N GLN A 4 -13.69 -52.56 22.89
CA GLN A 4 -13.12 -51.41 22.20
C GLN A 4 -14.15 -50.27 22.21
N LEU A 5 -13.81 -49.15 22.86
CA LEU A 5 -14.43 -47.86 22.61
C LEU A 5 -13.89 -47.36 21.26
N ARG A 6 -14.70 -47.47 20.21
CA ARG A 6 -14.42 -46.86 18.91
C ARG A 6 -14.53 -45.34 19.05
N HIS A 7 -13.45 -44.63 18.73
CA HIS A 7 -13.46 -43.21 18.44
C HIS A 7 -14.49 -42.93 17.34
N VAL A 8 -15.52 -42.18 17.69
CA VAL A 8 -16.46 -41.57 16.75
C VAL A 8 -15.71 -40.39 16.12
N ALA A 9 -15.47 -40.47 14.81
CA ALA A 9 -15.02 -39.33 14.01
C ALA A 9 -16.06 -38.19 14.15
N PRO A 10 -15.66 -36.94 14.42
CA PRO A 10 -16.62 -35.85 14.41
C PRO A 10 -17.13 -35.68 12.98
N ALA A 11 -18.46 -35.70 12.86
CA ALA A 11 -19.19 -35.49 11.63
C ALA A 11 -18.79 -34.15 10.99
N CYS A 12 -18.53 -34.18 9.69
CA CYS A 12 -18.40 -33.03 8.82
C CYS A 12 -19.62 -32.10 8.98
N PRO A 13 -19.46 -30.83 9.38
CA PRO A 13 -20.58 -29.88 9.31
C PRO A 13 -20.74 -29.47 7.85
N THR A 14 -21.73 -30.06 7.21
CA THR A 14 -22.23 -29.63 5.90
C THR A 14 -23.28 -28.54 6.09
N ALA A 15 -23.16 -27.48 5.29
CA ALA A 15 -24.27 -26.66 4.79
C ALA A 15 -25.02 -25.71 5.76
N ALA A 16 -24.31 -24.89 6.55
CA ALA A 16 -24.92 -23.74 7.24
C ALA A 16 -24.11 -22.42 7.19
N TYR A 17 -22.97 -22.38 6.50
CA TYR A 17 -22.19 -21.15 6.28
C TYR A 17 -22.32 -20.71 4.82
N LEU A 18 -23.31 -19.86 4.49
CA LEU A 18 -23.27 -19.05 3.25
C LEU A 18 -24.34 -17.93 3.15
N LEU A 19 -25.11 -17.63 4.21
CA LEU A 19 -26.17 -16.61 4.14
C LEU A 19 -26.17 -15.57 5.27
N LEU A 20 -25.10 -15.47 6.06
CA LEU A 20 -24.94 -14.38 7.02
C LEU A 20 -23.61 -13.69 6.74
N SER A 21 -23.69 -12.37 6.45
CA SER A 21 -22.60 -11.44 6.14
C SER A 21 -22.04 -11.47 4.69
N PHE A 22 -22.81 -10.94 3.73
CA PHE A 22 -22.25 -10.18 2.59
C PHE A 22 -22.05 -8.69 2.96
N ALA A 23 -21.81 -8.41 4.25
CA ALA A 23 -21.64 -7.08 4.79
C ALA A 23 -20.15 -6.85 5.10
N HIS A 24 -19.55 -5.92 4.37
CA HIS A 24 -18.25 -5.26 4.60
C HIS A 24 -16.99 -6.10 4.37
N PHE A 25 -16.48 -6.11 3.13
CA PHE A 25 -15.16 -6.65 2.82
C PHE A 25 -14.40 -5.71 1.87
N ASN A 26 -13.45 -4.96 2.43
CA ASN A 26 -12.84 -3.74 1.86
C ASN A 26 -11.52 -4.01 1.11
N ALA A 27 -11.53 -4.75 0.00
CA ALA A 27 -10.33 -4.90 -0.84
C ALA A 27 -9.93 -3.56 -1.48
N MET A 28 -8.65 -3.18 -1.40
CA MET A 28 -8.12 -2.03 -2.13
C MET A 28 -6.67 -2.24 -2.58
N ILE A 29 -6.54 -3.00 -3.66
CA ILE A 29 -5.46 -2.84 -4.64
C ILE A 29 -6.07 -2.01 -5.77
N ILE A 30 -5.39 -0.93 -6.14
CA ILE A 30 -5.85 -0.01 -7.18
C ILE A 30 -4.92 -0.07 -8.40
N THR A 31 -5.50 -0.01 -9.59
CA THR A 31 -4.83 0.01 -10.89
C THR A 31 -5.42 1.08 -11.78
N TYR A 32 -4.80 1.33 -12.93
CA TYR A 32 -5.33 2.21 -13.95
C TYR A 32 -6.59 1.63 -14.62
N PRO A 33 -7.47 2.50 -15.16
CA PRO A 33 -8.68 2.08 -15.86
C PRO A 33 -8.38 1.42 -17.21
N ILE A 34 -7.11 1.38 -17.63
CA ILE A 34 -6.63 0.66 -18.79
C ILE A 34 -5.43 -0.19 -18.40
N GLU A 35 -5.19 -1.25 -19.17
CA GLU A 35 -4.06 -2.14 -18.93
C GLU A 35 -2.75 -1.46 -19.30
N LEU A 36 -1.86 -1.31 -18.31
CA LEU A 36 -0.50 -0.86 -18.47
C LEU A 36 0.47 -2.01 -18.19
N PRO A 37 1.60 -2.13 -18.93
CA PRO A 37 2.58 -3.17 -18.66
C PRO A 37 3.21 -2.98 -17.26
N TYR A 38 3.45 -4.10 -16.57
CA TYR A 38 4.28 -4.08 -15.37
C TYR A 38 5.75 -3.88 -15.78
N VAL A 39 6.45 -2.97 -15.10
CA VAL A 39 7.88 -2.72 -15.29
C VAL A 39 8.58 -3.08 -13.99
N ALA A 40 9.45 -4.08 -14.03
CA ALA A 40 10.21 -4.53 -12.86
C ALA A 40 11.06 -3.38 -12.29
N GLY A 41 11.07 -3.24 -10.96
CA GLY A 41 11.79 -2.17 -10.26
C GLY A 41 11.02 -0.85 -10.13
N ASN A 42 9.89 -0.70 -10.82
CA ASN A 42 8.95 0.37 -10.55
C ASN A 42 7.89 -0.14 -9.57
N GLU A 43 7.67 0.60 -8.47
CA GLU A 43 6.67 0.26 -7.45
C GLU A 43 5.24 0.22 -8.02
N GLN A 44 5.05 0.77 -9.23
CA GLN A 44 3.78 0.85 -9.95
C GLN A 44 3.97 0.66 -11.46
N ARG A 45 2.87 0.34 -12.15
CA ARG A 45 2.77 0.48 -13.61
C ARG A 45 2.90 1.97 -13.91
N VAL A 46 4.04 2.40 -14.42
CA VAL A 46 4.27 3.81 -14.74
C VAL A 46 3.24 4.24 -15.80
N VAL A 47 2.52 5.34 -15.55
CA VAL A 47 1.68 5.96 -16.58
C VAL A 47 2.61 6.34 -17.73
N PRO A 48 2.40 5.83 -18.95
CA PRO A 48 3.21 6.29 -20.07
C PRO A 48 2.99 7.80 -20.25
N ASP A 49 4.08 8.57 -20.37
CA ASP A 49 4.00 10.01 -20.65
C ASP A 49 3.08 10.29 -21.83
N THR A 50 3.04 9.42 -22.84
CA THR A 50 2.14 9.55 -23.98
C THR A 50 0.66 9.47 -23.59
N LEU A 51 0.27 8.60 -22.67
CA LEU A 51 -1.11 8.52 -22.18
C LEU A 51 -1.47 9.77 -21.39
N PHE A 52 -0.57 10.18 -20.48
CA PHE A 52 -0.73 11.38 -19.66
C PHE A 52 -0.82 12.65 -20.52
N ASN A 53 0.11 12.82 -21.46
CA ASN A 53 0.13 13.92 -22.41
C ASN A 53 -1.12 13.92 -23.30
N ASN A 54 -1.55 12.77 -23.81
CA ASN A 54 -2.76 12.68 -24.62
C ASN A 54 -4.01 13.07 -23.83
N SER A 55 -4.09 12.75 -22.53
CA SER A 55 -5.20 13.17 -21.68
C SER A 55 -5.23 14.67 -21.38
N GLY A 56 -4.07 15.33 -21.33
CA GLY A 56 -4.01 16.79 -21.16
C GLY A 56 -4.23 17.59 -22.45
N ILE A 57 -3.78 17.06 -23.60
CA ILE A 57 -3.71 17.83 -24.87
C ILE A 57 -4.98 17.69 -25.71
N LEU A 58 -5.59 16.51 -25.76
CA LEU A 58 -6.61 16.20 -26.77
C LEU A 58 -8.01 16.71 -26.38
N SER A 59 -8.36 16.71 -25.09
CA SER A 59 -9.64 17.24 -24.61
C SER A 59 -9.73 17.25 -23.08
N GLY A 60 -10.25 18.34 -22.50
CA GLY A 60 -10.63 18.45 -21.08
C GLY A 60 -9.56 18.03 -20.06
N PRO A 61 -8.60 18.91 -19.71
CA PRO A 61 -7.65 18.62 -18.64
C PRO A 61 -8.28 18.87 -17.26
N TYR A 62 -7.90 18.05 -16.29
CA TYR A 62 -8.07 18.39 -14.89
C TYR A 62 -7.19 19.61 -14.57
N LEU A 63 -7.66 20.67 -13.92
CA LEU A 63 -8.94 20.88 -13.24
C LEU A 63 -9.86 21.89 -13.98
N ILE A 64 -9.35 22.47 -15.08
CA ILE A 64 -9.95 23.66 -15.72
C ILE A 64 -10.11 23.44 -17.22
N GLY A 65 -11.34 23.55 -17.70
CA GLY A 65 -11.65 23.57 -19.12
C GLY A 65 -11.19 24.86 -19.82
N LYS A 66 -11.06 24.82 -21.15
CA LYS A 66 -10.65 25.99 -21.98
C LYS A 66 -11.54 27.23 -21.81
N ASN A 67 -12.76 27.01 -21.34
CA ASN A 67 -13.81 27.99 -21.11
C ASN A 67 -13.85 28.50 -19.65
N ARG A 68 -12.83 28.20 -18.84
CA ARG A 68 -12.75 28.49 -17.39
C ARG A 68 -13.74 27.71 -16.53
N PHE A 69 -14.40 26.69 -17.09
CA PHE A 69 -15.27 25.83 -16.28
C PHE A 69 -14.47 24.82 -15.49
N TRP A 70 -14.99 24.44 -14.32
CA TRP A 70 -14.53 23.27 -13.59
C TRP A 70 -14.58 22.04 -14.50
N HIS A 71 -13.52 21.23 -14.45
CA HIS A 71 -13.45 19.93 -15.11
C HIS A 71 -12.98 18.91 -14.08
N GLY A 72 -13.91 18.08 -13.60
CA GLY A 72 -13.72 17.20 -12.45
C GLY A 72 -12.91 15.93 -12.75
N GLY A 73 -12.46 15.75 -13.99
CA GLY A 73 -11.89 14.50 -14.49
C GLY A 73 -10.82 14.68 -15.54
N LEU A 74 -10.60 13.61 -16.31
CA LEU A 74 -9.69 13.58 -17.45
C LEU A 74 -10.34 12.85 -18.60
N HIS A 75 -10.15 13.34 -19.82
CA HIS A 75 -10.47 12.54 -20.99
C HIS A 75 -9.27 11.66 -21.32
N ILE A 76 -9.44 10.34 -21.26
CA ILE A 76 -8.38 9.38 -21.50
C ILE A 76 -8.51 8.81 -22.92
N HIS A 77 -7.38 8.81 -23.63
CA HIS A 77 -7.27 8.40 -25.03
C HIS A 77 -6.24 7.28 -25.21
N PRO A 78 -6.59 6.02 -24.88
CA PRO A 78 -5.68 4.88 -24.98
C PRO A 78 -5.25 4.64 -26.42
N ILE A 79 -3.95 4.40 -26.69
CA ILE A 79 -3.42 4.21 -28.06
C ILE A 79 -4.29 3.25 -28.88
N ASP A 80 -4.61 2.09 -28.31
CA ASP A 80 -5.63 1.20 -28.83
C ASP A 80 -7.02 1.60 -28.32
N ARG A 81 -7.85 2.14 -29.21
CA ARG A 81 -9.24 2.54 -28.89
C ARG A 81 -10.18 1.34 -28.67
N ASN A 82 -9.74 0.13 -28.96
CA ASN A 82 -10.44 -1.11 -28.64
C ASN A 82 -9.93 -1.76 -27.34
N ALA A 83 -8.98 -1.13 -26.65
CA ALA A 83 -8.57 -1.58 -25.34
C ALA A 83 -9.77 -1.54 -24.35
N PRO A 84 -9.96 -2.60 -23.54
CA PRO A 84 -11.02 -2.62 -22.54
C PRO A 84 -10.75 -1.61 -21.44
N ILE A 85 -11.80 -0.87 -21.06
CA ILE A 85 -11.82 0.00 -19.88
C ILE A 85 -12.22 -0.85 -18.69
N ARG A 86 -11.42 -0.83 -17.64
CA ARG A 86 -11.52 -1.75 -16.50
C ARG A 86 -11.76 -1.05 -15.18
N ALA A 87 -12.39 -1.77 -14.26
CA ALA A 87 -12.53 -1.34 -12.87
C ALA A 87 -11.14 -1.15 -12.24
N ILE A 88 -10.90 0.03 -11.67
CA ILE A 88 -9.61 0.39 -11.06
C ILE A 88 -9.35 -0.36 -9.76
N ALA A 89 -10.40 -0.72 -9.04
CA ALA A 89 -10.36 -1.46 -7.79
C ALA A 89 -11.67 -2.23 -7.62
N ASP A 90 -11.73 -3.13 -6.64
CA ASP A 90 -12.99 -3.74 -6.23
C ASP A 90 -13.96 -2.63 -5.75
N GLY A 91 -15.25 -2.70 -6.11
CA GLY A 91 -16.20 -1.64 -5.83
C GLY A 91 -17.65 -2.08 -5.89
N GLU A 92 -18.52 -1.36 -5.18
CA GLU A 92 -19.96 -1.48 -5.34
C GLU A 92 -20.39 -0.80 -6.64
N LEU A 93 -21.18 -1.49 -7.46
CA LEU A 93 -21.84 -0.88 -8.60
C LEU A 93 -22.95 0.03 -8.07
N VAL A 94 -22.79 1.35 -8.24
CA VAL A 94 -23.77 2.33 -7.75
C VAL A 94 -24.87 2.51 -8.79
N ALA A 95 -24.46 2.84 -10.02
CA ALA A 95 -25.34 3.02 -11.15
C ALA A 95 -24.60 2.83 -12.47
N TYR A 96 -25.34 2.59 -13.53
CA TYR A 96 -24.83 2.61 -14.89
C TYR A 96 -25.91 3.03 -15.88
N ARG A 97 -25.49 3.47 -17.07
CA ARG A 97 -26.37 3.68 -18.23
C ARG A 97 -25.67 3.13 -19.44
N TYR A 98 -26.38 2.36 -20.25
CA TYR A 98 -25.93 1.97 -21.58
C TYR A 98 -26.97 2.38 -22.61
N ASP A 99 -26.54 3.17 -23.58
CA ASP A 99 -27.33 3.45 -24.76
C ASP A 99 -27.14 2.35 -25.79
N ALA A 100 -28.22 2.03 -26.53
CA ALA A 100 -28.12 1.12 -27.67
C ALA A 100 -27.21 1.72 -28.76
N ASN A 101 -27.34 3.02 -29.02
CA ASN A 101 -26.59 3.79 -30.02
C ASN A 101 -26.19 5.15 -29.43
N ASP A 102 -25.13 5.76 -29.96
CA ASP A 102 -24.78 7.13 -29.59
C ASP A 102 -25.94 8.10 -29.91
N THR A 103 -26.08 9.13 -29.08
CA THR A 103 -27.16 10.13 -29.14
C THR A 103 -26.72 11.37 -29.93
N SER A 104 -27.65 12.09 -30.55
CA SER A 104 -27.40 13.42 -31.15
C SER A 104 -28.41 14.46 -30.66
N ASP A 105 -28.05 15.74 -30.79
CA ASP A 105 -28.93 16.87 -30.47
C ASP A 105 -28.63 18.11 -31.31
N ALA A 106 -29.42 19.17 -31.08
CA ALA A 106 -29.31 20.43 -31.81
C ALA A 106 -28.03 21.21 -31.52
N PHE A 107 -27.38 20.96 -30.38
CA PHE A 107 -26.13 21.61 -30.00
C PHE A 107 -24.93 20.97 -30.73
N PHE A 108 -24.94 19.64 -30.86
CA PHE A 108 -23.98 18.86 -31.67
C PHE A 108 -24.57 18.49 -33.03
N ASN A 109 -24.97 19.52 -33.80
CA ASN A 109 -25.66 19.33 -35.08
C ASN A 109 -24.90 18.35 -36.00
N ARG A 110 -25.47 17.14 -36.18
CA ARG A 110 -24.98 15.99 -36.99
C ARG A 110 -23.96 15.05 -36.35
N SER A 111 -23.42 15.35 -35.17
CA SER A 111 -22.43 14.48 -34.52
C SER A 111 -23.06 13.72 -33.36
N THR A 112 -22.78 12.42 -33.29
CA THR A 112 -23.28 11.57 -32.23
C THR A 112 -22.27 11.48 -31.09
N TYR A 113 -22.74 11.42 -29.86
CA TYR A 113 -21.93 11.32 -28.65
C TYR A 113 -22.49 10.26 -27.71
N SER A 114 -21.63 9.71 -26.85
CA SER A 114 -22.04 8.71 -25.89
C SER A 114 -22.56 9.35 -24.61
N ARG A 115 -23.63 8.78 -24.06
CA ARG A 115 -24.12 9.06 -22.70
C ARG A 115 -23.91 7.88 -21.76
N SER A 116 -23.31 6.79 -22.24
CA SER A 116 -23.16 5.57 -21.46
C SER A 116 -22.11 5.78 -20.37
N PHE A 117 -22.39 5.28 -19.17
CA PHE A 117 -21.48 5.36 -18.03
C PHE A 117 -21.59 4.17 -17.09
N VAL A 118 -20.53 3.98 -16.30
CA VAL A 118 -20.51 3.13 -15.12
C VAL A 118 -20.00 3.94 -13.94
N LEU A 119 -20.66 3.84 -12.80
CA LEU A 119 -20.28 4.50 -11.56
C LEU A 119 -20.06 3.46 -10.46
N LEU A 120 -18.86 3.48 -9.89
CA LEU A 120 -18.47 2.59 -8.79
C LEU A 120 -18.22 3.39 -7.51
N LYS A 121 -18.54 2.79 -6.37
CA LYS A 121 -18.15 3.25 -5.04
C LYS A 121 -17.11 2.30 -4.45
N HIS A 122 -16.06 2.86 -3.92
CA HIS A 122 -14.95 2.14 -3.30
C HIS A 122 -14.90 2.48 -1.82
N ASP A 123 -14.61 1.46 -1.01
CA ASP A 123 -14.33 1.58 0.42
C ASP A 123 -12.97 0.93 0.66
N ALA A 124 -12.01 1.77 0.99
CA ALA A 124 -10.61 1.46 1.13
C ALA A 124 -10.20 1.44 2.60
N GLU A 125 -9.68 0.32 3.08
CA GLU A 125 -9.00 0.28 4.36
C GLU A 125 -7.53 0.65 4.17
N LEU A 126 -7.09 1.70 4.86
CA LEU A 126 -5.76 2.27 4.64
C LEU A 126 -4.76 1.92 5.74
N GLY A 127 -5.26 1.60 6.94
CA GLY A 127 -4.41 1.19 8.06
C GLY A 127 -5.14 1.23 9.39
N GLN A 128 -4.54 0.63 10.41
CA GLN A 128 -5.07 0.66 11.77
C GLN A 128 -3.98 0.98 12.79
N THR A 129 -4.29 1.91 13.69
CA THR A 129 -3.41 2.40 14.76
C THR A 129 -4.11 2.31 16.12
N VAL A 130 -3.48 2.77 17.20
CA VAL A 130 -4.17 2.88 18.51
C VAL A 130 -5.25 3.97 18.53
N LEU A 131 -5.26 4.88 17.54
CA LEU A 131 -6.28 5.93 17.42
C LEU A 131 -7.53 5.46 16.65
N GLY A 132 -7.43 4.38 15.89
CA GLY A 132 -8.54 3.83 15.12
C GLY A 132 -8.11 3.32 13.74
N THR A 133 -9.10 3.00 12.92
CA THR A 133 -8.91 2.55 11.54
C THR A 133 -9.04 3.74 10.59
N SER A 134 -8.03 3.95 9.74
CA SER A 134 -8.12 4.87 8.61
C SER A 134 -8.80 4.18 7.43
N SER A 135 -9.82 4.83 6.89
CA SER A 135 -10.52 4.39 5.69
C SER A 135 -10.75 5.56 4.74
N LEU A 136 -11.01 5.24 3.48
CA LEU A 136 -11.30 6.21 2.43
C LEU A 136 -12.45 5.70 1.56
N VAL A 137 -13.50 6.51 1.45
CA VAL A 137 -14.61 6.26 0.54
C VAL A 137 -14.50 7.19 -0.64
N PHE A 138 -14.48 6.64 -1.84
CA PHE A 138 -14.39 7.40 -3.07
C PHE A 138 -15.20 6.76 -4.18
N TYR A 139 -15.50 7.54 -5.21
CA TYR A 139 -16.22 7.09 -6.37
C TYR A 139 -15.32 7.15 -7.61
N SER A 140 -15.54 6.24 -8.54
CA SER A 140 -14.96 6.32 -9.88
C SER A 140 -16.06 6.34 -10.93
N LEU A 141 -16.04 7.37 -11.76
CA LEU A 141 -16.98 7.55 -12.86
C LEU A 141 -16.28 7.30 -14.19
N TYR A 142 -16.88 6.42 -14.99
CA TYR A 142 -16.43 6.08 -16.33
C TYR A 142 -17.51 6.52 -17.31
N MET A 143 -17.32 7.68 -17.94
CA MET A 143 -18.32 8.35 -18.76
C MET A 143 -17.92 8.35 -20.25
N HIS A 144 -18.92 8.47 -21.13
CA HIS A 144 -18.78 8.38 -22.59
C HIS A 144 -18.29 7.02 -23.08
N LEU A 145 -18.76 5.93 -22.46
CA LEU A 145 -18.46 4.56 -22.88
C LEU A 145 -19.14 4.21 -24.20
N ARG A 146 -18.52 3.35 -25.02
CA ARG A 146 -19.07 2.94 -26.32
C ARG A 146 -20.51 2.41 -26.21
N ALA A 147 -21.36 2.79 -27.17
CA ALA A 147 -22.73 2.32 -27.25
C ALA A 147 -22.83 0.79 -27.41
N PHE A 148 -23.91 0.20 -26.90
CA PHE A 148 -24.03 -1.24 -26.72
C PHE A 148 -24.12 -2.02 -28.04
N GLN A 149 -24.75 -1.48 -29.09
CA GLN A 149 -24.83 -2.16 -30.40
C GLN A 149 -23.44 -2.32 -31.05
N GLU A 150 -22.54 -1.36 -30.87
CA GLU A 150 -21.16 -1.44 -31.37
C GLU A 150 -20.31 -2.49 -30.66
N LEU A 151 -20.73 -2.93 -29.47
CA LEU A 151 -20.07 -4.04 -28.76
C LEU A 151 -20.47 -5.39 -29.33
N LYS A 152 -21.71 -5.52 -29.84
CA LYS A 152 -22.23 -6.77 -30.42
C LYS A 152 -21.66 -7.10 -31.79
N THR A 153 -21.16 -6.10 -32.51
CA THR A 153 -20.67 -6.23 -33.88
C THR A 153 -19.19 -6.62 -33.98
N GLY A 154 -18.46 -6.69 -32.86
CA GLY A 154 -17.00 -6.90 -32.83
C GLY A 154 -16.52 -8.22 -32.19
N GLN A 155 -15.24 -8.54 -32.39
CA GLN A 155 -14.51 -9.62 -31.69
C GLN A 155 -14.08 -9.21 -30.26
N LEU A 156 -14.67 -8.15 -29.70
CA LEU A 156 -14.27 -7.61 -28.40
C LEU A 156 -14.80 -8.48 -27.26
N PRO A 157 -14.04 -8.68 -26.17
CA PRO A 157 -14.55 -9.33 -24.99
C PRO A 157 -15.83 -8.68 -24.45
N GLY A 158 -16.77 -9.49 -23.98
CA GLY A 158 -18.01 -9.01 -23.36
C GLY A 158 -17.78 -8.23 -22.06
N LEU A 159 -18.73 -7.38 -21.72
CA LEU A 159 -18.78 -6.67 -20.44
C LEU A 159 -19.06 -7.67 -19.31
N ASN A 160 -18.41 -7.53 -18.16
CA ASN A 160 -18.52 -8.52 -17.07
C ASN A 160 -18.68 -7.91 -15.67
N PHE A 161 -18.95 -6.61 -15.58
CA PHE A 161 -19.09 -5.89 -14.32
C PHE A 161 -20.43 -6.12 -13.61
N ILE A 162 -21.50 -6.47 -14.35
CA ILE A 162 -22.79 -6.81 -13.74
C ILE A 162 -22.78 -8.29 -13.38
N ARG A 163 -22.69 -8.56 -12.09
CA ARG A 163 -22.86 -9.90 -11.54
C ARG A 163 -24.05 -9.92 -10.59
N LYS A 164 -24.94 -10.88 -10.77
CA LYS A 164 -26.01 -11.15 -9.80
C LYS A 164 -25.65 -12.37 -8.98
N ILE A 165 -25.99 -12.30 -7.70
CA ILE A 165 -25.84 -13.43 -6.78
C ILE A 165 -27.06 -14.32 -6.97
N ILE A 166 -26.84 -15.52 -7.49
CA ILE A 166 -27.84 -16.57 -7.55
C ILE A 166 -27.74 -17.37 -6.25
N PRO A 167 -28.77 -17.37 -5.39
CA PRO A 167 -28.73 -18.11 -4.13
C PRO A 167 -28.70 -19.62 -4.38
N ALA A 168 -28.25 -20.36 -3.37
CA ALA A 168 -28.27 -21.82 -3.41
C ALA A 168 -29.72 -22.31 -3.54
N ARG A 169 -29.95 -23.25 -4.47
CA ARG A 169 -31.29 -23.73 -4.80
C ARG A 169 -31.27 -25.22 -5.17
N PRO A 170 -32.38 -25.96 -5.06
CA PRO A 170 -32.44 -27.33 -5.56
C PRO A 170 -32.08 -27.39 -7.05
N LEU A 171 -31.22 -28.34 -7.42
CA LEU A 171 -30.90 -28.67 -8.80
C LEU A 171 -32.17 -29.20 -9.48
N VAL A 172 -32.57 -28.55 -10.57
CA VAL A 172 -33.74 -28.94 -11.36
C VAL A 172 -33.27 -29.47 -12.70
N LYS A 173 -33.73 -30.66 -13.08
CA LYS A 173 -33.51 -31.25 -14.40
C LYS A 173 -34.87 -31.64 -14.99
N ASP A 174 -35.15 -31.19 -16.21
CA ASP A 174 -36.43 -31.41 -16.91
C ASP A 174 -37.65 -30.97 -16.07
N GLY A 175 -37.52 -29.87 -15.33
CA GLY A 175 -38.58 -29.33 -14.46
C GLY A 175 -38.79 -30.07 -13.14
N GLN A 176 -37.98 -31.10 -12.83
CA GLN A 176 -38.08 -31.88 -11.58
C GLN A 176 -36.84 -31.71 -10.69
N PRO A 177 -36.98 -31.66 -9.35
CA PRO A 177 -35.85 -31.62 -8.44
C PRO A 177 -35.03 -32.92 -8.51
N VAL A 178 -33.72 -32.80 -8.58
CA VAL A 178 -32.80 -33.94 -8.52
C VAL A 178 -32.58 -34.33 -7.06
N PHE A 179 -32.65 -35.62 -6.75
CA PHE A 179 -32.41 -36.15 -5.40
C PHE A 179 -31.16 -37.02 -5.35
N ASP A 180 -30.44 -36.97 -4.23
CA ASP A 180 -29.32 -37.85 -3.95
C ASP A 180 -29.79 -39.29 -3.59
N LYS A 181 -28.83 -40.20 -3.42
CA LYS A 181 -29.10 -41.60 -3.02
C LYS A 181 -29.84 -41.75 -1.68
N LYS A 182 -29.92 -40.69 -0.87
CA LYS A 182 -30.63 -40.62 0.41
C LYS A 182 -31.96 -39.86 0.31
N LYS A 183 -32.47 -39.62 -0.91
CA LYS A 183 -33.70 -38.85 -1.19
C LYS A 183 -33.65 -37.41 -0.67
N ARG A 184 -32.47 -36.81 -0.56
CA ARG A 184 -32.32 -35.38 -0.24
C ARG A 184 -32.16 -34.59 -1.54
N PRO A 185 -32.78 -33.40 -1.67
CA PRO A 185 -32.57 -32.56 -2.84
C PRO A 185 -31.08 -32.28 -3.03
N VAL A 186 -30.59 -32.49 -4.25
CA VAL A 186 -29.26 -32.01 -4.64
C VAL A 186 -29.34 -30.50 -4.74
N ILE A 187 -28.49 -29.78 -4.01
CA ILE A 187 -28.48 -28.32 -3.99
C ILE A 187 -27.43 -27.83 -4.99
N GLU A 188 -27.83 -27.00 -5.95
CA GLU A 188 -26.92 -26.09 -6.65
C GLU A 188 -26.41 -25.07 -5.63
N PRO A 189 -25.08 -24.96 -5.43
CA PRO A 189 -24.54 -23.94 -4.54
C PRO A 189 -24.81 -22.53 -5.08
N ALA A 190 -24.83 -21.55 -4.18
CA ALA A 190 -24.91 -20.14 -4.57
C ALA A 190 -23.72 -19.80 -5.49
N ARG A 191 -23.98 -18.97 -6.51
CA ARG A 191 -22.97 -18.57 -7.49
C ARG A 191 -23.21 -17.16 -7.97
N GLU A 192 -22.18 -16.52 -8.50
CA GLU A 192 -22.32 -15.29 -9.26
C GLU A 192 -22.56 -15.62 -10.72
N GLU A 193 -23.47 -14.90 -11.36
CA GLU A 193 -23.74 -15.00 -12.80
C GLU A 193 -23.58 -13.62 -13.43
N VAL A 194 -22.80 -13.56 -14.52
CA VAL A 194 -22.62 -12.34 -15.31
C VAL A 194 -23.87 -12.12 -16.15
N ILE A 195 -24.43 -10.92 -16.11
CA ILE A 195 -25.60 -10.54 -16.90
C ILE A 195 -25.22 -9.42 -17.85
N GLU A 196 -25.76 -9.44 -19.07
CA GLU A 196 -25.58 -8.31 -19.98
C GLU A 196 -26.31 -7.05 -19.48
N PRO A 197 -25.71 -5.86 -19.62
CA PRO A 197 -26.39 -4.62 -19.28
C PRO A 197 -27.61 -4.39 -20.18
N THR A 198 -28.63 -3.77 -19.58
CA THR A 198 -29.82 -3.32 -20.32
C THR A 198 -29.47 -2.05 -21.11
N ALA A 199 -29.56 -2.14 -22.43
CA ALA A 199 -29.32 -1.01 -23.34
C ALA A 199 -30.63 -0.26 -23.65
N ASN A 200 -31.22 0.39 -22.65
CA ASN A 200 -32.46 1.16 -22.78
C ASN A 200 -32.26 2.67 -22.57
N GLY A 201 -31.03 3.11 -22.36
CA GLY A 201 -30.66 4.50 -22.12
C GLY A 201 -31.16 5.12 -20.81
N ALA A 202 -31.76 4.31 -19.93
CA ALA A 202 -32.11 4.72 -18.57
C ALA A 202 -30.91 4.57 -17.64
N VAL A 203 -30.90 5.35 -16.55
CA VAL A 203 -30.00 5.12 -15.42
C VAL A 203 -30.52 3.92 -14.65
N ILE A 204 -29.70 2.87 -14.56
CA ILE A 204 -30.02 1.64 -13.84
C ILE A 204 -29.25 1.63 -12.53
N SER A 205 -29.96 1.38 -11.44
CA SER A 205 -29.34 1.18 -10.12
C SER A 205 -28.54 -0.12 -10.09
N GLY A 206 -27.35 -0.07 -9.50
CA GLY A 206 -26.54 -1.25 -9.26
C GLY A 206 -26.95 -2.07 -8.03
N ILE A 207 -27.93 -1.60 -7.24
CA ILE A 207 -28.40 -2.26 -6.01
C ILE A 207 -28.70 -3.75 -6.27
N GLY A 208 -28.26 -4.60 -5.34
CA GLY A 208 -28.42 -6.05 -5.41
C GLY A 208 -27.50 -6.74 -6.42
N SER A 209 -26.52 -6.04 -6.98
CA SER A 209 -25.43 -6.65 -7.75
C SER A 209 -24.29 -7.05 -6.81
N ALA A 210 -23.56 -8.11 -7.16
CA ALA A 210 -22.31 -8.44 -6.51
C ALA A 210 -21.29 -7.32 -6.75
N ARG A 211 -20.25 -7.24 -5.90
CA ARG A 211 -19.15 -6.29 -6.10
C ARG A 211 -18.52 -6.48 -7.48
N VAL A 212 -18.23 -5.37 -8.13
CA VAL A 212 -17.30 -5.30 -9.27
C VAL A 212 -15.90 -5.59 -8.75
N ARG A 213 -15.14 -6.36 -9.52
CA ARG A 213 -13.77 -6.79 -9.19
C ARG A 213 -12.81 -5.96 -10.03
N ARG A 214 -11.66 -5.61 -9.44
CA ARG A 214 -10.55 -5.00 -10.18
C ARG A 214 -10.26 -5.79 -11.45
N GLY A 215 -10.14 -5.08 -12.57
CA GLY A 215 -9.88 -5.67 -13.87
C GLY A 215 -11.12 -6.11 -14.66
N ASP A 216 -12.31 -6.10 -14.07
CA ASP A 216 -13.56 -6.31 -14.82
C ASP A 216 -13.70 -5.26 -15.93
N ILE A 217 -14.15 -5.70 -17.10
CA ILE A 217 -14.41 -4.87 -18.27
C ILE A 217 -15.73 -4.13 -18.03
N LEU A 218 -15.59 -2.83 -17.84
CA LEU A 218 -16.70 -1.91 -17.68
C LEU A 218 -17.24 -1.49 -19.05
N GLY A 219 -16.34 -1.22 -20.01
CA GLY A 219 -16.71 -0.69 -21.32
C GLY A 219 -15.52 -0.53 -22.26
N TYR A 220 -15.70 0.26 -23.31
CA TYR A 220 -14.69 0.60 -24.33
C TYR A 220 -14.78 2.08 -24.68
N CYS A 221 -13.75 2.64 -25.32
CA CYS A 221 -13.75 4.04 -25.73
C CYS A 221 -14.96 4.34 -26.63
N GLY A 222 -15.76 5.32 -26.21
CA GLY A 222 -16.87 5.87 -26.96
C GLY A 222 -16.55 7.26 -27.51
N SER A 223 -17.61 8.02 -27.78
CA SER A 223 -17.57 9.36 -28.36
C SER A 223 -17.75 10.42 -27.26
N ILE A 224 -16.73 11.23 -26.99
CA ILE A 224 -16.76 12.29 -25.98
C ILE A 224 -17.27 13.61 -26.61
N PRO A 225 -18.27 14.29 -26.04
CA PRO A 225 -18.81 15.55 -26.56
C PRO A 225 -17.93 16.77 -26.21
N ASP A 226 -16.63 16.70 -26.50
CA ASP A 226 -15.66 17.78 -26.24
C ASP A 226 -15.49 18.75 -27.41
N ASN A 227 -15.91 18.34 -28.61
CA ASN A 227 -15.89 19.13 -29.82
C ASN A 227 -17.24 19.03 -30.53
N LEU A 228 -17.87 20.19 -30.77
CA LEU A 228 -19.19 20.33 -31.38
C LEU A 228 -19.31 19.70 -32.78
N THR A 229 -18.19 19.58 -33.49
CA THR A 229 -18.14 19.06 -34.86
C THR A 229 -17.63 17.64 -34.93
N THR A 230 -16.57 17.30 -34.20
CA THR A 230 -15.93 15.99 -34.25
C THR A 230 -15.61 15.49 -32.84
N PRO A 231 -16.60 14.86 -32.16
CA PRO A 231 -16.40 14.22 -30.86
C PRO A 231 -15.15 13.34 -30.85
N SER A 232 -14.29 13.53 -29.86
CA SER A 232 -13.10 12.71 -29.74
C SER A 232 -13.45 11.25 -29.38
N LYS A 233 -12.55 10.31 -29.70
CA LYS A 233 -12.69 8.90 -29.30
C LYS A 233 -11.86 8.62 -28.05
N GLY A 234 -12.53 8.33 -26.94
CA GLY A 234 -11.93 8.14 -25.62
C GLY A 234 -12.99 7.81 -24.56
N PHE A 235 -12.70 8.12 -23.31
CA PHE A 235 -13.69 8.14 -22.23
C PHE A 235 -13.33 9.24 -21.24
N HIS A 236 -14.33 9.77 -20.54
CA HIS A 236 -14.10 10.69 -19.43
C HIS A 236 -14.01 9.88 -18.14
N PHE A 237 -13.00 10.16 -17.32
CA PHE A 237 -12.74 9.46 -16.07
C PHE A 237 -12.62 10.43 -14.90
N GLU A 238 -13.41 10.21 -13.85
CA GLU A 238 -13.35 11.03 -12.63
C GLU A 238 -13.10 10.16 -11.40
N ILE A 239 -12.45 10.79 -10.42
CA ILE A 239 -12.43 10.32 -9.03
C ILE A 239 -12.96 11.43 -8.14
N PHE A 240 -13.97 11.11 -7.35
CA PHE A 240 -14.63 12.09 -6.49
C PHE A 240 -15.05 11.55 -5.12
N PHE A 241 -15.34 12.46 -4.19
CA PHE A 241 -15.58 12.18 -2.78
C PHE A 241 -16.64 13.11 -2.19
N GLY A 242 -17.29 12.66 -1.10
CA GLY A 242 -18.18 13.52 -0.30
C GLY A 242 -17.43 14.42 0.70
N ASP A 243 -16.23 14.00 1.10
CA ASP A 243 -15.34 14.75 1.98
C ASP A 243 -13.88 14.43 1.67
N ASN A 244 -12.96 15.23 2.20
CA ASN A 244 -11.51 15.07 2.03
C ASN A 244 -10.77 14.90 3.38
N ALA A 245 -11.44 14.39 4.41
CA ALA A 245 -10.88 14.29 5.75
C ALA A 245 -9.63 13.38 5.81
N PHE A 246 -9.50 12.45 4.86
CA PHE A 246 -8.35 11.56 4.72
C PHE A 246 -7.01 12.32 4.55
N LEU A 247 -7.03 13.53 3.97
CA LEU A 247 -5.83 14.38 3.83
C LEU A 247 -5.22 14.78 5.18
N LYS A 248 -5.99 14.73 6.27
CA LYS A 248 -5.52 15.12 7.62
C LYS A 248 -4.78 14.00 8.35
N ASN A 249 -4.86 12.75 7.85
CA ASN A 249 -4.30 11.56 8.49
C ASN A 249 -4.54 11.53 10.03
N VAL A 250 -5.80 11.72 10.45
CA VAL A 250 -6.16 11.92 11.86
C VAL A 250 -5.75 10.76 12.77
N ASN A 251 -5.80 9.53 12.26
CA ASN A 251 -5.40 8.32 12.99
C ASN A 251 -3.89 8.07 12.93
N LYS A 252 -3.11 8.94 12.27
CA LYS A 252 -1.64 8.83 12.15
C LYS A 252 -1.20 7.45 11.63
N THR A 253 -1.92 6.94 10.64
CA THR A 253 -1.52 5.72 9.94
C THR A 253 -0.21 5.94 9.21
N ILE A 254 0.57 4.88 9.09
CA ILE A 254 1.76 4.82 8.25
C ILE A 254 1.52 3.71 7.23
N TRP A 255 1.71 4.02 5.94
CA TRP A 255 1.82 3.03 4.88
C TRP A 255 2.87 3.49 3.86
N GLY A 256 3.29 2.58 2.97
CA GLY A 256 4.29 2.90 1.96
C GLY A 256 5.63 3.27 2.57
N LYS A 257 6.30 4.29 2.01
CA LYS A 257 7.58 4.82 2.49
C LYS A 257 7.35 5.90 3.55
N CYS A 258 8.32 6.02 4.47
CA CYS A 258 8.50 7.24 5.26
C CYS A 258 9.83 7.90 4.92
N LEU A 259 9.82 9.22 4.77
CA LEU A 259 10.98 10.03 4.45
C LEU A 259 11.25 11.01 5.59
N LEU A 260 12.50 11.08 6.04
CA LEU A 260 12.90 12.13 6.98
C LEU A 260 12.73 13.51 6.33
N THR A 261 12.08 14.46 7.01
CA THR A 261 11.92 15.83 6.51
C THR A 261 13.11 16.73 6.82
N GLN A 262 14.00 16.27 7.72
CA GLN A 262 15.23 16.96 8.12
C GLN A 262 16.31 15.95 8.46
N ALA A 263 17.56 16.40 8.61
CA ALA A 263 18.62 15.54 9.10
C ALA A 263 18.33 15.06 10.53
N GLN A 264 18.64 13.80 10.84
CA GLN A 264 18.34 13.17 12.12
C GLN A 264 19.61 12.56 12.74
N SER A 265 19.96 12.98 13.95
CA SER A 265 20.97 12.29 14.76
C SER A 265 20.39 10.97 15.27
N VAL A 266 21.19 9.91 15.16
CA VAL A 266 20.86 8.55 15.55
C VAL A 266 22.06 7.86 16.21
N LEU A 267 21.78 6.89 17.08
CA LEU A 267 22.78 6.07 17.74
C LEU A 267 22.71 4.62 17.25
N ASN A 268 23.86 3.96 17.13
CA ASN A 268 23.92 2.51 16.87
C ASN A 268 23.40 1.71 18.06
N ASP A 269 23.68 2.19 19.27
CA ASP A 269 23.28 1.58 20.52
C ASP A 269 23.06 2.62 21.62
N LEU A 270 22.25 2.27 22.61
CA LEU A 270 22.17 2.99 23.87
C LEU A 270 23.23 2.38 24.79
N LEU A 271 24.43 2.95 24.76
CA LEU A 271 25.60 2.39 25.44
C LEU A 271 25.37 2.32 26.95
N THR A 272 25.59 1.14 27.52
CA THR A 272 25.51 0.94 28.97
C THR A 272 26.88 1.18 29.58
N GLU A 273 26.93 2.06 30.58
CA GLU A 273 28.10 2.29 31.42
C GLU A 273 28.33 1.06 32.31
N GLN A 274 29.52 0.49 32.25
CA GLN A 274 29.95 -0.58 33.13
C GLN A 274 31.02 -0.07 34.06
N MET A 275 30.78 -0.23 35.37
CA MET A 275 31.75 0.16 36.39
C MET A 275 32.62 -1.03 36.76
N PHE A 276 33.93 -0.86 36.67
CA PHE A 276 34.91 -1.84 37.09
C PHE A 276 35.72 -1.29 38.26
N ALA A 277 35.82 -2.07 39.35
CA ALA A 277 36.81 -1.82 40.38
C ALA A 277 38.21 -2.18 39.86
N VAL A 278 39.17 -1.29 40.04
CA VAL A 278 40.55 -1.44 39.55
C VAL A 278 41.56 -0.98 40.59
N ASP A 279 42.78 -1.50 40.50
CA ASP A 279 43.90 -1.07 41.34
C ASP A 279 44.68 0.03 40.62
N THR A 280 44.76 1.23 41.22
CA THR A 280 45.45 2.40 40.66
C THR A 280 46.96 2.20 40.50
N SER A 281 47.54 1.18 41.14
CA SER A 281 48.96 0.83 41.00
C SER A 281 49.23 -0.16 39.86
N MET A 282 48.19 -0.82 39.34
CA MET A 282 48.32 -1.87 38.33
C MET A 282 48.06 -1.31 36.92
N PRO A 283 48.98 -1.53 35.96
CA PRO A 283 48.79 -1.06 34.60
C PRO A 283 47.61 -1.71 33.87
N LEU A 284 46.89 -0.87 33.12
CA LEU A 284 45.87 -1.28 32.17
C LEU A 284 46.50 -1.80 30.89
N GLU A 285 45.93 -2.87 30.36
CA GLU A 285 46.31 -3.42 29.07
C GLU A 285 45.59 -2.68 27.94
N VAL A 286 46.24 -1.66 27.40
CA VAL A 286 45.73 -0.84 26.30
C VAL A 286 46.10 -1.47 24.96
N ALA A 287 45.15 -1.55 24.02
CA ALA A 287 45.40 -2.06 22.68
C ALA A 287 46.50 -1.23 21.97
N PRO A 288 47.39 -1.87 21.18
CA PRO A 288 48.36 -1.12 20.39
C PRO A 288 47.61 -0.24 19.38
N HIS A 289 48.02 1.04 19.27
CA HIS A 289 47.37 2.20 18.62
C HIS A 289 46.59 3.11 19.60
N GLN A 290 47.14 4.32 19.77
CA GLN A 290 46.80 5.42 20.68
C GLN A 290 45.35 5.95 20.53
N PRO A 291 44.82 6.76 21.49
CA PRO A 291 43.38 6.88 21.68
C PRO A 291 42.70 7.40 20.41
N GLU A 292 41.67 6.69 19.96
CA GLU A 292 40.79 7.24 18.93
C GLU A 292 39.94 8.29 19.65
N GLY A 293 40.00 9.56 19.24
CA GLY A 293 39.10 10.65 19.64
C GLY A 293 38.79 10.78 21.13
N GLY A 294 39.75 10.53 22.02
CA GLY A 294 39.58 10.68 23.48
C GLY A 294 39.19 9.40 24.23
N TYR A 295 39.20 8.24 23.59
CA TYR A 295 38.93 6.94 24.25
C TYR A 295 40.05 5.93 23.99
N TYR A 296 40.38 5.18 25.04
CA TYR A 296 41.27 4.04 25.01
C TYR A 296 40.50 2.73 24.93
N LYS A 297 40.90 1.83 24.03
CA LYS A 297 40.44 0.44 24.04
C LYS A 297 41.33 -0.37 24.97
N ILE A 298 40.78 -0.78 26.11
CA ILE A 298 41.47 -1.58 27.11
C ILE A 298 41.00 -3.03 27.05
N ARG A 299 41.84 -3.96 27.49
CA ARG A 299 41.46 -5.35 27.73
C ARG A 299 41.26 -5.55 29.24
N MET A 300 40.10 -6.08 29.62
CA MET A 300 39.82 -6.49 31.00
C MET A 300 39.38 -7.94 30.97
N LYS A 301 40.15 -8.81 31.64
CA LYS A 301 40.00 -10.27 31.55
C LYS A 301 40.14 -10.74 30.09
N SER A 302 39.10 -11.34 29.51
CA SER A 302 39.05 -11.83 28.12
C SER A 302 38.33 -10.89 27.15
N GLU A 303 37.81 -9.76 27.63
CA GLU A 303 36.96 -8.85 26.85
C GLU A 303 37.61 -7.48 26.66
N HIS A 304 37.14 -6.74 25.65
CA HIS A 304 37.60 -5.38 25.38
C HIS A 304 36.55 -4.35 25.76
N TYR A 305 37.01 -3.23 26.32
CA TYR A 305 36.17 -2.11 26.71
C TYR A 305 36.79 -0.79 26.26
N TRP A 306 35.95 0.22 26.14
CA TRP A 306 36.34 1.60 25.82
C TRP A 306 36.23 2.45 27.08
N VAL A 307 37.33 3.06 27.47
CA VAL A 307 37.44 3.94 28.65
C VAL A 307 37.90 5.31 28.18
N SER A 308 37.28 6.35 28.69
CA SER A 308 37.64 7.72 28.33
C SER A 308 39.04 8.07 28.85
N GLU A 309 39.82 8.84 28.08
CA GLU A 309 41.20 9.18 28.40
C GLU A 309 41.35 9.98 29.69
N ASP A 310 40.30 10.70 30.09
CA ASP A 310 40.23 11.43 31.34
C ASP A 310 40.36 10.53 32.58
N GLN A 311 40.04 9.24 32.47
CA GLN A 311 40.17 8.25 33.54
C GLN A 311 41.55 7.57 33.60
N ILE A 312 42.44 7.84 32.64
CA ILE A 312 43.73 7.15 32.49
C ILE A 312 44.89 8.13 32.64
N ALA A 313 45.85 7.78 33.50
CA ALA A 313 47.14 8.44 33.61
C ALA A 313 48.18 7.72 32.76
N GLU A 314 49.09 8.48 32.15
CA GLU A 314 50.17 7.95 31.32
C GLU A 314 51.51 8.17 32.01
N GLU A 315 52.27 7.10 32.18
CA GLU A 315 53.59 7.15 32.83
C GLU A 315 54.65 6.52 31.93
N MET A 316 55.86 7.09 31.95
CA MET A 316 57.01 6.56 31.20
C MET A 316 57.89 5.76 32.16
N VAL A 317 57.92 4.44 31.98
CA VAL A 317 58.66 3.51 32.85
C VAL A 317 59.74 2.76 32.08
N GLU A 318 60.84 2.44 32.75
CA GLU A 318 61.88 1.59 32.20
C GLU A 318 61.37 0.15 32.10
N SER A 319 61.32 -0.39 30.88
CA SER A 319 60.95 -1.78 30.63
C SER A 319 61.98 -2.74 31.21
N SER A 320 61.48 -3.82 31.81
CA SER A 320 62.26 -4.97 32.26
C SER A 320 62.86 -5.81 31.12
N SER A 321 62.47 -5.55 29.86
CA SER A 321 62.95 -6.29 28.69
C SER A 321 64.12 -5.59 27.99
N LEU A 322 65.28 -6.26 27.93
CA LEU A 322 66.52 -5.78 27.29
C LEU A 322 66.49 -6.02 25.77
N HIS A 323 66.94 -5.04 24.97
CA HIS A 323 67.31 -5.29 23.56
C HIS A 323 68.74 -5.82 23.45
N GLN A 324 69.04 -6.56 22.36
CA GLN A 324 70.41 -6.80 21.89
C GLN A 324 71.17 -5.45 21.85
N LYS A 325 72.21 -5.30 22.68
CA LYS A 325 73.00 -4.07 22.97
C LYS A 325 72.63 -3.24 24.23
N GLY A 326 72.00 -3.83 25.24
CA GLY A 326 72.18 -3.39 26.65
C GLY A 326 71.63 -2.01 27.06
N LYS A 327 70.80 -1.36 26.24
CA LYS A 327 70.07 -0.14 26.64
C LYS A 327 68.65 -0.49 27.11
N LYS A 328 68.24 0.04 28.26
CA LYS A 328 66.86 -0.11 28.79
C LYS A 328 65.89 0.66 27.91
N ARG A 329 64.75 0.05 27.59
CA ARG A 329 63.70 0.66 26.75
C ARG A 329 62.70 1.39 27.65
N ILE A 330 62.48 2.68 27.43
CA ILE A 330 61.37 3.39 28.08
C ILE A 330 60.08 2.98 27.37
N VAL A 331 59.10 2.50 28.12
CA VAL A 331 57.78 2.09 27.63
C VAL A 331 56.72 2.94 28.34
N LYS A 332 55.69 3.31 27.57
CA LYS A 332 54.53 4.04 28.07
C LYS A 332 53.59 3.05 28.78
N GLN A 333 53.30 3.31 30.03
CA GLN A 333 52.36 2.58 30.88
C GLN A 333 51.10 3.41 31.08
N PHE A 334 49.96 2.74 31.19
CA PHE A 334 48.65 3.36 31.38
C PHE A 334 48.08 2.92 32.72
N LEU A 335 47.82 3.84 33.63
CA LEU A 335 47.31 3.56 34.98
C LEU A 335 45.91 4.17 35.16
N PRO A 336 45.00 3.55 35.93
CA PRO A 336 43.75 4.19 36.29
C PRO A 336 44.01 5.39 37.20
N LYS A 337 43.30 6.50 37.00
CA LYS A 337 43.38 7.65 37.91
C LYS A 337 42.63 7.44 39.23
N THR A 338 41.64 6.55 39.24
CA THR A 338 40.82 6.23 40.42
C THR A 338 40.67 4.72 40.57
N ASP A 339 40.18 4.27 41.71
CA ASP A 339 39.91 2.86 42.02
C ASP A 339 38.68 2.30 41.26
N SER A 340 38.04 3.11 40.41
CA SER A 340 36.97 2.71 39.53
C SER A 340 37.16 3.20 38.10
N LEU A 341 36.70 2.41 37.13
CA LEU A 341 36.63 2.80 35.72
C LEU A 341 35.22 2.63 35.20
N ILE A 342 34.71 3.67 34.56
CA ILE A 342 33.52 3.64 33.73
C ILE A 342 33.95 3.27 32.32
N ALA A 343 33.45 2.14 31.84
CA ALA A 343 33.81 1.60 30.54
C ALA A 343 32.57 1.22 29.71
N PHE A 344 32.75 1.20 28.39
CA PHE A 344 31.72 0.84 27.43
C PHE A 344 32.13 -0.38 26.62
N ALA A 345 31.21 -1.32 26.39
CA ALA A 345 31.48 -2.49 25.55
C ALA A 345 31.72 -2.14 24.07
N ASN A 346 31.08 -1.06 23.58
CA ASN A 346 31.20 -0.58 22.21
C ASN A 346 31.84 0.81 22.17
N ASN A 347 32.52 1.13 21.05
CA ASN A 347 33.21 2.41 20.88
C ASN A 347 32.23 3.59 20.91
N PRO A 348 32.31 4.51 21.91
CA PRO A 348 31.42 5.66 21.99
C PRO A 348 31.51 6.61 20.80
N LEU A 349 32.67 6.74 20.17
CA LEU A 349 32.91 7.70 19.10
C LEU A 349 32.30 7.31 17.76
N ARG A 350 32.12 6.01 17.53
CA ARG A 350 31.49 5.50 16.31
C ARG A 350 30.00 5.19 16.52
N ASN A 351 29.46 5.56 17.69
CA ASN A 351 28.09 5.25 18.05
C ASN A 351 27.08 6.21 17.42
N GLU A 352 27.45 7.48 17.23
CA GLU A 352 26.56 8.52 16.68
C GLU A 352 26.71 8.67 15.17
N HIS A 353 25.58 8.88 14.48
CA HIS A 353 25.48 9.06 13.04
C HIS A 353 24.43 10.14 12.73
N ILE A 354 24.59 10.82 11.60
CA ILE A 354 23.56 11.72 11.08
C ILE A 354 22.98 11.10 9.81
N LEU A 355 21.67 10.87 9.81
CA LEU A 355 20.93 10.49 8.61
C LEU A 355 20.47 11.78 7.92
N PRO A 356 20.71 11.96 6.60
CA PRO A 356 20.27 13.15 5.89
C PRO A 356 18.74 13.19 5.72
N ALA A 357 18.21 14.39 5.49
CA ALA A 357 16.82 14.55 5.02
C ALA A 357 16.59 13.75 3.73
N GLY A 358 15.38 13.22 3.54
CA GLY A 358 15.03 12.34 2.43
C GLY A 358 15.46 10.88 2.60
N THR A 359 16.15 10.52 3.70
CA THR A 359 16.44 9.10 3.99
C THR A 359 15.14 8.34 4.22
N VAL A 360 14.99 7.18 3.58
CA VAL A 360 13.88 6.25 3.85
C VAL A 360 14.07 5.63 5.23
N VAL A 361 13.06 5.77 6.08
CA VAL A 361 13.06 5.26 7.44
C VAL A 361 11.73 4.59 7.78
N VAL A 362 11.70 3.80 8.84
CA VAL A 362 10.48 3.31 9.46
C VAL A 362 10.60 3.52 10.97
N PRO A 363 9.94 4.54 11.52
CA PRO A 363 9.99 4.82 12.96
C PRO A 363 9.09 3.86 13.72
N TRP A 364 9.64 3.22 14.74
CA TRP A 364 8.87 2.31 15.58
C TRP A 364 8.33 3.10 16.76
N MET A 365 7.09 3.58 16.62
CA MET A 365 6.48 4.51 17.57
C MET A 365 4.95 4.43 17.61
N ALA A 366 4.38 4.89 18.72
CA ALA A 366 2.96 5.19 18.83
C ALA A 366 2.62 6.47 18.03
N PRO A 367 1.36 6.65 17.59
CA PRO A 367 0.23 5.73 17.77
C PRO A 367 0.17 4.58 16.75
N TRP A 368 1.03 4.55 15.74
CA TRP A 368 0.94 3.55 14.67
C TRP A 368 1.23 2.12 15.17
N LEU A 369 2.21 1.98 16.08
CA LEU A 369 2.43 0.77 16.87
C LEU A 369 1.89 0.93 18.29
N LYS A 370 1.59 -0.20 18.94
CA LYS A 370 1.30 -0.28 20.37
C LYS A 370 2.59 -0.26 21.19
N ASP A 371 2.49 0.08 22.47
CA ASP A 371 3.65 0.17 23.37
C ASP A 371 4.40 -1.17 23.53
N GLU A 372 3.71 -2.30 23.39
CA GLU A 372 4.32 -3.64 23.42
C GLU A 372 4.89 -4.11 22.07
N GLU A 373 4.78 -3.30 21.02
CA GLU A 373 5.27 -3.62 19.67
C GLU A 373 6.67 -3.00 19.40
N PHE A 374 7.18 -2.13 20.28
CA PHE A 374 8.53 -1.54 20.16
C PHE A 374 9.09 -1.12 21.53
N MET A 375 10.42 -1.08 21.67
CA MET A 375 11.05 -0.63 22.93
C MET A 375 11.20 0.88 22.98
N LYS A 376 10.59 1.53 23.96
CA LYS A 376 10.93 2.90 24.35
C LYS A 376 11.86 2.87 25.56
N ARG A 377 13.06 3.46 25.46
CA ARG A 377 14.06 3.45 26.53
C ARG A 377 14.47 4.86 26.94
N GLU A 378 14.57 5.09 28.24
CA GLU A 378 15.22 6.29 28.75
C GLU A 378 16.74 6.13 28.68
N TYR A 379 17.43 7.12 28.14
CA TYR A 379 18.88 7.18 28.08
C TYR A 379 19.34 8.63 28.17
N ARG A 380 20.13 8.92 29.20
CA ARG A 380 20.62 10.27 29.55
C ARG A 380 19.49 11.32 29.66
N GLY A 381 18.41 10.96 30.35
CA GLY A 381 17.26 11.83 30.60
C GLY A 381 16.38 12.13 29.38
N THR A 382 16.52 11.36 28.29
CA THR A 382 15.68 11.48 27.09
C THR A 382 15.14 10.12 26.68
N PHE A 383 13.94 10.06 26.11
CA PHE A 383 13.38 8.82 25.57
C PHE A 383 13.82 8.56 24.13
N TRP A 384 14.23 7.32 23.89
CA TRP A 384 14.70 6.83 22.61
C TRP A 384 13.83 5.67 22.11
N ILE A 385 13.65 5.61 20.80
CA ILE A 385 12.90 4.58 20.09
C ILE A 385 13.72 4.00 18.93
N PRO A 386 13.40 2.79 18.45
CA PRO A 386 14.04 2.22 17.29
C PRO A 386 13.62 2.95 16.01
N LEU A 387 14.60 3.17 15.14
CA LEU A 387 14.42 3.74 13.81
C LEU A 387 15.04 2.80 12.79
N TYR A 388 14.20 2.15 11.98
CA TYR A 388 14.67 1.24 10.95
C TYR A 388 15.01 2.01 9.67
N VAL A 389 16.17 1.70 9.08
CA VAL A 389 16.62 2.25 7.79
C VAL A 389 16.68 1.11 6.77
N PRO A 390 15.64 0.95 5.92
CA PRO A 390 15.52 -0.19 5.00
C PRO A 390 16.72 -0.39 4.08
N ASP A 391 17.24 0.67 3.48
CA ASP A 391 18.32 0.58 2.49
C ASP A 391 19.65 0.07 3.08
N LYS A 392 19.86 0.31 4.37
CA LYS A 392 21.04 -0.17 5.12
C LYS A 392 20.78 -1.49 5.84
N ASP A 393 19.57 -1.99 5.75
CA ASP A 393 19.04 -3.10 6.53
C ASP A 393 19.35 -3.02 8.04
N ARG A 394 19.32 -1.80 8.60
CA ARG A 394 19.84 -1.53 9.95
C ARG A 394 18.86 -0.77 10.84
N LEU A 395 18.82 -1.13 12.12
CA LEU A 395 18.16 -0.36 13.17
C LEU A 395 19.15 0.58 13.86
N TYR A 396 18.66 1.79 14.12
CA TYR A 396 19.29 2.77 14.99
C TYR A 396 18.36 3.12 16.15
N TRP A 397 18.86 3.87 17.12
CA TRP A 397 18.07 4.56 18.13
C TRP A 397 17.98 6.04 17.78
N THR A 398 16.78 6.61 17.90
CA THR A 398 16.56 8.04 17.73
C THR A 398 15.72 8.57 18.88
N LYS A 399 15.83 9.87 19.17
CA LYS A 399 15.03 10.51 20.21
C LYS A 399 13.57 10.56 19.75
N ALA A 400 12.66 10.17 20.64
CA ALA A 400 11.25 10.02 20.30
C ALA A 400 10.59 11.34 19.86
N ASP A 401 10.96 12.46 20.49
CA ASP A 401 10.30 13.76 20.25
C ASP A 401 10.92 14.56 19.09
N ASP A 402 12.16 14.21 18.71
CA ASP A 402 12.94 14.95 17.72
C ASP A 402 12.68 14.48 16.28
N ILE A 403 12.26 13.22 16.10
CA ILE A 403 12.10 12.65 14.76
C ILE A 403 10.98 13.37 13.99
N LYS A 404 11.32 13.83 12.77
CA LYS A 404 10.37 14.42 11.81
C LYS A 404 10.44 13.68 10.49
N PHE A 405 9.28 13.20 10.05
CA PHE A 405 9.13 12.44 8.82
C PHE A 405 7.76 12.69 8.21
N THR A 406 7.61 12.37 6.93
CA THR A 406 6.33 12.18 6.26
C THR A 406 6.20 10.72 5.86
N SER A 407 4.98 10.20 5.85
CA SER A 407 4.60 8.91 5.25
C SER A 407 3.80 9.17 3.97
N ASP A 408 3.74 8.19 3.07
CA ASP A 408 2.76 8.19 1.98
C ASP A 408 1.30 8.33 2.48
N ALA A 409 1.03 8.02 3.76
CA ALA A 409 -0.26 8.26 4.40
C ALA A 409 -0.58 9.74 4.68
N ASP A 410 0.41 10.63 4.60
CA ASP A 410 0.24 12.07 4.83
C ASP A 410 -0.16 12.83 3.55
N TRP A 411 -0.31 12.12 2.42
CA TRP A 411 -0.71 12.71 1.14
C TRP A 411 0.14 13.92 0.76
N ALA A 412 1.46 13.83 0.98
CA ALA A 412 2.39 14.92 0.69
C ALA A 412 2.25 15.37 -0.77
N GLY A 413 2.10 16.68 -0.97
CA GLY A 413 1.85 17.27 -2.30
C GLY A 413 0.38 17.29 -2.72
N PHE A 414 -0.56 16.90 -1.86
CA PHE A 414 -1.99 17.13 -2.06
C PHE A 414 -2.52 18.28 -1.20
N GLN A 415 -3.44 19.07 -1.73
CA GLN A 415 -4.04 20.22 -1.03
C GLN A 415 -5.53 20.35 -1.36
N SER A 416 -6.35 20.68 -0.38
CA SER A 416 -7.76 20.98 -0.60
C SER A 416 -7.95 22.39 -1.16
N PHE A 417 -8.81 22.55 -2.17
CA PHE A 417 -9.19 23.85 -2.74
C PHE A 417 -10.72 23.97 -2.83
N ALA A 418 -11.26 25.13 -2.48
CA ALA A 418 -12.67 25.47 -2.69
C ALA A 418 -12.81 26.99 -2.75
N GLU A 419 -13.65 27.51 -3.65
CA GLU A 419 -13.94 28.94 -3.69
C GLU A 419 -14.80 29.36 -2.49
N THR A 420 -14.53 30.56 -1.95
CA THR A 420 -15.10 31.03 -0.69
C THR A 420 -16.26 32.01 -0.84
N ALA A 421 -16.54 32.49 -2.06
CA ALA A 421 -17.69 33.37 -2.33
C ALA A 421 -18.94 32.53 -2.63
N ALA A 422 -19.98 32.68 -1.82
CA ALA A 422 -21.17 31.80 -1.85
C ALA A 422 -21.87 31.71 -3.23
N GLN A 423 -21.79 32.74 -4.08
CA GLN A 423 -22.38 32.73 -5.42
C GLN A 423 -21.43 32.13 -6.47
N ASN A 424 -20.15 32.48 -6.43
CA ASN A 424 -19.12 31.95 -7.34
C ASN A 424 -18.92 30.45 -7.13
N SER A 425 -18.93 30.00 -5.87
CA SER A 425 -18.80 28.58 -5.51
C SER A 425 -19.94 27.68 -6.01
N LEU A 426 -21.02 28.26 -6.54
CA LEU A 426 -22.17 27.53 -7.06
C LEU A 426 -22.30 27.61 -8.58
N ASP A 427 -21.56 28.52 -9.23
CA ASP A 427 -21.49 28.51 -10.68
C ASP A 427 -20.45 27.50 -11.16
N GLY A 428 -20.49 27.16 -12.46
CA GLY A 428 -19.57 26.19 -13.03
C GLY A 428 -18.20 26.77 -13.36
N VAL A 429 -17.94 28.03 -13.05
CA VAL A 429 -16.80 28.81 -13.52
C VAL A 429 -15.79 29.02 -12.40
N ILE A 430 -14.52 29.13 -12.77
CA ILE A 430 -13.42 29.39 -11.85
C ILE A 430 -13.13 30.89 -11.85
N ASP A 431 -13.19 31.48 -10.66
CA ASP A 431 -12.94 32.90 -10.40
C ASP A 431 -11.62 33.14 -9.62
N ASP A 432 -11.05 32.12 -8.99
CA ASP A 432 -9.78 32.28 -8.26
C ASP A 432 -8.61 32.63 -9.20
N GLU A 433 -8.11 33.86 -9.08
CA GLU A 433 -7.04 34.38 -9.94
C GLU A 433 -5.73 33.59 -9.79
N GLY A 434 -5.46 33.04 -8.61
CA GLY A 434 -4.27 32.24 -8.34
C GLY A 434 -4.29 30.93 -9.13
N LEU A 435 -5.42 30.22 -9.09
CA LEU A 435 -5.67 29.00 -9.84
C LEU A 435 -5.68 29.27 -11.36
N LEU A 436 -6.34 30.35 -11.80
CA LEU A 436 -6.30 30.77 -13.20
C LEU A 436 -4.87 31.11 -13.66
N ALA A 437 -4.04 31.72 -12.81
CA ALA A 437 -2.64 31.99 -13.13
C ALA A 437 -1.79 30.72 -13.32
N LEU A 438 -2.13 29.62 -12.63
CA LEU A 438 -1.45 28.33 -12.84
C LEU A 438 -1.71 27.73 -14.22
N THR A 439 -2.82 28.08 -14.86
CA THR A 439 -3.18 27.58 -16.19
C THR A 439 -2.61 28.38 -17.36
N LYS A 440 -2.00 29.54 -17.09
CA LYS A 440 -1.37 30.36 -18.14
C LYS A 440 -0.03 29.74 -18.56
N PRO A 441 0.29 29.69 -19.88
CA PRO A 441 1.60 29.22 -20.35
C PRO A 441 2.73 30.09 -19.78
N SER A 442 3.88 29.50 -19.45
CA SER A 442 5.04 30.32 -19.07
C SER A 442 5.51 31.13 -20.28
N THR A 443 5.82 32.41 -20.07
CA THR A 443 6.13 33.39 -21.12
C THR A 443 7.48 33.16 -21.83
N SER A 444 8.07 31.97 -21.78
CA SER A 444 9.43 31.66 -22.24
C SER A 444 9.52 30.76 -23.48
N GLU A 445 8.41 30.28 -24.05
CA GLU A 445 8.44 29.50 -25.29
C GLU A 445 7.55 30.14 -26.36
N THR A 446 8.20 30.89 -27.26
CA THR A 446 7.59 31.38 -28.50
C THR A 446 7.48 30.23 -29.49
N ASP A 447 6.43 29.43 -29.39
CA ASP A 447 6.00 28.59 -30.50
C ASP A 447 4.49 28.74 -30.72
N SER A 448 4.15 29.56 -31.71
CA SER A 448 2.80 30.04 -32.03
C SER A 448 1.93 28.99 -32.74
N SER A 449 2.20 27.70 -32.53
CA SER A 449 1.44 26.59 -33.11
C SER A 449 0.82 25.62 -32.09
N VAL A 450 1.01 25.83 -30.78
CA VAL A 450 0.44 24.97 -29.73
C VAL A 450 -0.32 25.83 -28.71
N GLY A 451 -1.57 26.17 -29.03
CA GLY A 451 -2.42 27.02 -28.19
C GLY A 451 -2.79 26.36 -26.85
N ILE A 452 -2.56 27.04 -25.72
CA ILE A 452 -3.12 26.87 -24.35
C ILE A 452 -2.98 25.46 -23.71
N ASN A 453 -2.65 24.42 -24.47
CA ASN A 453 -2.73 23.00 -24.09
C ASN A 453 -1.51 22.46 -23.34
N ARG A 454 -0.56 23.32 -22.96
CA ARG A 454 0.58 22.93 -22.13
C ARG A 454 0.62 23.82 -20.91
N ILE A 455 0.05 23.33 -19.82
CA ILE A 455 0.51 23.70 -18.48
C ILE A 455 1.90 23.06 -18.35
N ALA A 456 2.91 23.66 -18.96
CA ALA A 456 4.24 23.05 -19.01
C ALA A 456 4.91 23.13 -17.62
N GLY A 457 5.31 21.98 -17.07
CA GLY A 457 6.21 21.88 -15.92
C GLY A 457 5.54 22.04 -14.55
N LYS A 458 6.15 22.85 -13.68
CA LYS A 458 5.83 22.96 -12.22
C LYS A 458 4.36 23.25 -11.89
N ASN A 459 3.60 23.83 -12.81
CA ASN A 459 2.19 24.16 -12.58
C ASN A 459 1.28 22.93 -12.69
N GLU A 460 1.62 21.95 -13.53
CA GLU A 460 0.87 20.69 -13.68
C GLU A 460 1.00 19.83 -12.43
N GLU A 461 2.20 19.78 -11.84
CA GLU A 461 2.41 19.11 -10.55
C GLU A 461 1.61 19.78 -9.42
N LYS A 462 1.43 21.10 -9.46
CA LYS A 462 0.58 21.79 -8.47
C LYS A 462 -0.89 21.46 -8.68
N ILE A 463 -1.39 21.60 -9.92
CA ILE A 463 -2.81 21.37 -10.24
C ILE A 463 -3.21 19.93 -9.99
N SER A 464 -2.40 18.95 -10.42
CA SER A 464 -2.70 17.54 -10.18
C SER A 464 -2.73 17.18 -8.69
N GLY A 465 -2.05 17.95 -7.82
CA GLY A 465 -2.11 17.82 -6.36
C GLY A 465 -3.33 18.48 -5.71
N LEU A 466 -4.11 19.28 -6.43
CA LEU A 466 -5.32 19.90 -5.85
C LEU A 466 -6.45 18.87 -5.77
N ILE A 467 -7.12 18.82 -4.63
CA ILE A 467 -8.42 18.17 -4.43
C ILE A 467 -9.44 19.30 -4.30
N ALA A 468 -10.22 19.54 -5.35
CA ALA A 468 -11.05 20.73 -5.47
C ALA A 468 -12.53 20.42 -5.25
N SER A 469 -13.21 21.28 -4.49
CA SER A 469 -14.66 21.23 -4.31
C SER A 469 -15.33 22.19 -5.29
N HIS A 470 -16.23 21.67 -6.11
CA HIS A 470 -17.06 22.46 -7.00
C HIS A 470 -18.39 21.76 -7.30
N PRO A 471 -19.36 22.44 -7.93
CA PRO A 471 -20.55 21.80 -8.45
C PRO A 471 -20.20 20.76 -9.53
N THR A 472 -20.75 19.56 -9.44
CA THR A 472 -20.52 18.50 -10.44
C THR A 472 -21.18 18.85 -11.77
N GLU A 473 -20.51 18.55 -12.90
CA GLU A 473 -21.08 18.79 -14.24
C GLU A 473 -22.29 17.87 -14.53
N TRP A 474 -22.39 16.75 -13.81
CA TRP A 474 -23.37 15.68 -14.03
C TRP A 474 -24.74 15.90 -13.38
N SER A 475 -24.93 17.02 -12.68
CA SER A 475 -26.20 17.39 -12.05
C SER A 475 -27.23 17.85 -13.08
N LYS A 476 -28.49 17.45 -12.90
CA LYS A 476 -29.66 17.98 -13.63
C LYS A 476 -30.23 19.22 -12.97
N THR A 477 -29.99 19.38 -11.68
CA THR A 477 -30.37 20.61 -10.98
C THR A 477 -29.47 21.75 -11.45
N ASP A 478 -29.93 22.98 -11.27
CA ASP A 478 -29.15 24.22 -11.36
C ASP A 478 -28.30 24.46 -12.63
N ILE A 479 -28.55 23.75 -13.73
CA ILE A 479 -27.85 23.96 -15.02
C ILE A 479 -27.86 25.44 -15.44
N PRO A 480 -28.99 26.19 -15.34
CA PRO A 480 -28.95 27.60 -15.66
C PRO A 480 -27.98 28.38 -14.76
N VAL A 481 -27.94 28.10 -13.46
CA VAL A 481 -27.03 28.79 -12.52
C VAL A 481 -25.57 28.49 -12.86
N ARG A 482 -25.24 27.21 -13.11
CA ARG A 482 -23.87 26.80 -13.42
C ARG A 482 -23.33 27.41 -14.71
N PHE A 483 -24.15 27.46 -15.76
CA PHE A 483 -23.67 27.77 -17.11
C PHE A 483 -24.08 29.14 -17.64
N GLN A 484 -25.00 29.88 -17.00
CA GLN A 484 -25.50 31.17 -17.54
C GLN A 484 -24.42 32.20 -17.80
N ARG A 485 -23.26 32.14 -17.13
CA ARG A 485 -22.15 33.06 -17.39
C ARG A 485 -21.67 33.06 -18.85
N VAL A 486 -21.85 31.96 -19.59
CA VAL A 486 -21.53 31.91 -21.04
C VAL A 486 -22.37 32.87 -21.89
N THR A 487 -23.47 33.42 -21.37
CA THR A 487 -24.30 34.42 -22.06
C THR A 487 -23.92 35.85 -21.70
N THR A 488 -22.85 36.06 -20.92
CA THR A 488 -22.39 37.38 -20.48
C THR A 488 -21.27 37.89 -21.37
N ASP A 489 -20.97 39.19 -21.29
CA ASP A 489 -19.89 39.80 -22.07
C ASP A 489 -18.49 39.31 -21.65
N GLU A 490 -18.36 38.65 -20.50
CA GLU A 490 -17.10 38.03 -20.04
C GLU A 490 -16.54 37.01 -21.03
N PHE A 491 -17.40 36.36 -21.82
CA PHE A 491 -16.99 35.33 -22.78
C PHE A 491 -16.66 35.91 -24.17
N GLY A 492 -16.77 37.23 -24.37
CA GLY A 492 -16.38 37.91 -25.60
C GLY A 492 -16.95 37.24 -26.86
N ALA A 493 -16.07 36.84 -27.79
CA ALA A 493 -16.47 36.17 -29.03
C ALA A 493 -17.05 34.75 -28.83
N GLN A 494 -16.85 34.13 -27.66
CA GLN A 494 -17.40 32.81 -27.32
C GLN A 494 -18.75 32.91 -26.60
N LYS A 495 -19.26 34.14 -26.38
CA LYS A 495 -20.57 34.39 -25.77
C LYS A 495 -21.68 33.68 -26.55
N LEU A 496 -22.52 32.93 -25.84
CA LEU A 496 -23.68 32.27 -26.43
C LEU A 496 -24.90 33.20 -26.46
N THR A 497 -25.66 33.11 -27.54
CA THR A 497 -27.03 33.63 -27.59
C THR A 497 -27.94 32.84 -26.65
N MET A 498 -29.10 33.40 -26.28
CA MET A 498 -30.06 32.69 -25.43
C MET A 498 -30.58 31.39 -26.08
N ASP A 499 -30.69 31.34 -27.40
CA ASP A 499 -31.09 30.13 -28.13
C ASP A 499 -30.00 29.05 -28.06
N GLN A 500 -28.73 29.44 -28.24
CA GLN A 500 -27.60 28.53 -28.08
C GLN A 500 -27.47 28.05 -26.63
N PHE A 501 -27.74 28.92 -25.65
CA PHE A 501 -27.73 28.57 -24.24
C PHE A 501 -28.86 27.59 -23.88
N ALA A 502 -30.06 27.79 -24.44
CA ALA A 502 -31.16 26.83 -24.29
C ALA A 502 -30.82 25.46 -24.92
N ALA A 503 -30.13 25.45 -26.06
CA ALA A 503 -29.65 24.22 -26.68
C ALA A 503 -28.56 23.53 -25.83
N LEU A 504 -27.61 24.30 -25.27
CA LEU A 504 -26.59 23.80 -24.33
C LEU A 504 -27.23 23.20 -23.08
N THR A 505 -28.20 23.90 -22.47
CA THR A 505 -28.91 23.41 -21.28
C THR A 505 -29.57 22.06 -21.54
N LYS A 506 -30.27 21.92 -22.68
CA LYS A 506 -30.88 20.65 -23.09
C LYS A 506 -29.84 19.56 -23.38
N HIS A 507 -28.66 19.91 -23.89
CA HIS A 507 -27.57 18.96 -24.08
C HIS A 507 -27.08 18.43 -22.72
N ILE A 508 -26.79 19.32 -21.77
CA ILE A 508 -26.33 18.96 -20.42
C ILE A 508 -27.38 18.10 -19.70
N GLU A 509 -28.67 18.45 -19.79
CA GLU A 509 -29.77 17.65 -19.23
C GLU A 509 -29.78 16.19 -19.73
N ARG A 510 -29.38 15.94 -20.99
CA ARG A 510 -29.36 14.59 -21.59
C ARG A 510 -28.23 13.71 -21.06
N ILE A 511 -27.08 14.32 -20.75
CA ILE A 511 -25.90 13.61 -20.22
C ILE A 511 -25.93 13.50 -18.70
N ALA A 512 -26.54 14.46 -18.01
CA ALA A 512 -26.69 14.47 -16.56
C ALA A 512 -27.44 13.24 -16.04
N PHE A 513 -27.08 12.81 -14.83
CA PHE A 513 -27.63 11.61 -14.20
C PHE A 513 -27.66 11.68 -12.67
N TRP A 514 -27.04 12.69 -12.05
CA TRP A 514 -26.72 12.69 -10.62
C TRP A 514 -27.93 12.43 -9.72
N GLU A 515 -29.05 13.07 -10.01
CA GLU A 515 -30.29 12.98 -9.22
C GLU A 515 -31.08 11.69 -9.44
N ASP A 516 -30.75 10.92 -10.48
CA ASP A 516 -31.32 9.59 -10.69
C ASP A 516 -30.63 8.54 -9.81
N VAL A 517 -29.55 8.91 -9.12
CA VAL A 517 -28.72 8.01 -8.32
C VAL A 517 -28.80 8.37 -6.84
N ALA A 518 -29.35 7.46 -6.05
CA ALA A 518 -29.48 7.66 -4.61
C ALA A 518 -28.13 7.58 -3.89
N GLY A 519 -27.95 8.41 -2.85
CA GLY A 519 -26.80 8.34 -1.93
C GLY A 519 -25.50 8.99 -2.43
N LEU A 520 -25.56 9.75 -3.52
CA LEU A 520 -24.43 10.57 -3.97
C LEU A 520 -24.20 11.77 -3.07
N PRO A 521 -22.97 12.33 -3.05
CA PRO A 521 -22.68 13.62 -2.41
C PRO A 521 -23.58 14.75 -2.95
N ASP A 522 -23.68 15.84 -2.16
CA ASP A 522 -24.35 17.07 -2.60
C ASP A 522 -23.72 17.56 -3.93
N SER A 523 -24.54 17.66 -4.97
CA SER A 523 -24.10 18.01 -6.32
C SER A 523 -23.42 19.37 -6.40
N LYS A 524 -23.66 20.26 -5.44
CA LYS A 524 -23.06 21.61 -5.38
C LYS A 524 -21.66 21.63 -4.79
N ARG A 525 -21.28 20.59 -4.06
CA ARG A 525 -20.01 20.53 -3.31
C ARG A 525 -19.45 19.12 -3.35
N VAL A 526 -18.97 18.76 -4.54
CA VAL A 526 -18.30 17.47 -4.76
C VAL A 526 -16.80 17.72 -4.78
N TRP A 527 -16.05 16.93 -4.02
CA TRP A 527 -14.59 16.97 -4.06
C TRP A 527 -14.09 16.10 -5.20
N HIS A 528 -13.29 16.66 -6.09
CA HIS A 528 -12.65 15.96 -7.20
C HIS A 528 -11.14 15.92 -6.98
N ALA A 529 -10.49 14.83 -7.40
CA ALA A 529 -9.03 14.73 -7.42
C ALA A 529 -8.57 14.34 -8.82
N HIS A 530 -7.35 14.77 -9.19
CA HIS A 530 -6.73 14.33 -10.43
C HIS A 530 -6.65 12.79 -10.46
N PRO A 531 -7.37 12.10 -11.37
CA PRO A 531 -7.58 10.66 -11.25
C PRO A 531 -6.29 9.83 -11.25
N LEU A 532 -5.33 10.16 -12.12
CA LEU A 532 -4.09 9.40 -12.25
C LEU A 532 -3.16 9.58 -11.03
N ARG A 533 -2.89 10.82 -10.62
CA ARG A 533 -2.12 11.13 -9.41
C ARG A 533 -2.73 10.53 -8.13
N PHE A 534 -4.07 10.51 -8.04
CA PHE A 534 -4.74 9.84 -6.92
C PHE A 534 -4.48 8.32 -6.92
N ILE A 535 -4.62 7.65 -8.08
CA ILE A 535 -4.29 6.23 -8.23
C ILE A 535 -2.83 5.98 -7.83
N GLU A 536 -1.91 6.83 -8.28
CA GLU A 536 -0.48 6.74 -7.95
C GLU A 536 -0.24 6.84 -6.45
N GLN A 537 -0.87 7.79 -5.76
CA GLN A 537 -0.68 7.92 -4.32
C GLN A 537 -1.26 6.73 -3.56
N LEU A 538 -2.47 6.30 -3.92
CA LEU A 538 -3.18 5.25 -3.22
C LEU A 538 -2.57 3.86 -3.47
N ALA A 539 -1.99 3.62 -4.65
CA ALA A 539 -1.30 2.36 -4.98
C ALA A 539 -0.03 2.12 -4.13
N LYS A 540 0.53 3.15 -3.49
CA LYS A 540 1.63 3.02 -2.51
C LYS A 540 1.17 2.42 -1.18
N CYS A 541 -0.13 2.40 -0.90
CA CYS A 541 -0.67 1.78 0.31
C CYS A 541 -0.49 0.27 0.23
N MET A 542 0.38 -0.29 1.07
CA MET A 542 0.70 -1.72 1.13
C MET A 542 -0.19 -2.51 2.09
N TRP A 543 -1.14 -1.82 2.75
CA TRP A 543 -2.07 -2.43 3.69
C TRP A 543 -3.02 -3.38 2.96
N LEU A 544 -3.16 -4.60 3.48
CA LEU A 544 -4.07 -5.61 2.97
C LEU A 544 -5.29 -5.72 3.87
N SER A 545 -6.46 -5.58 3.28
CA SER A 545 -7.71 -5.78 4.00
C SER A 545 -8.00 -7.25 4.26
N GLU A 546 -9.03 -7.49 5.06
CA GLU A 546 -9.50 -8.85 5.34
C GLU A 546 -9.90 -9.57 4.05
N ALA A 547 -10.59 -8.86 3.15
CA ALA A 547 -11.06 -9.39 1.87
C ALA A 547 -9.90 -9.88 0.99
N GLU A 548 -8.79 -9.14 0.96
CA GLU A 548 -7.61 -9.48 0.20
C GLU A 548 -6.89 -10.68 0.81
N LEU A 549 -6.76 -10.72 2.13
CA LEU A 549 -6.16 -11.85 2.81
C LEU A 549 -6.97 -13.14 2.64
N VAL A 550 -8.30 -13.07 2.63
CA VAL A 550 -9.15 -14.23 2.31
C VAL A 550 -8.91 -14.72 0.88
N ARG A 551 -8.69 -13.82 -0.09
CA ARG A 551 -8.33 -14.20 -1.47
C ARG A 551 -6.93 -14.79 -1.57
N ILE A 552 -5.98 -14.30 -0.77
CA ILE A 552 -4.60 -14.80 -0.69
C ILE A 552 -4.56 -16.17 0.00
N MET A 553 -5.44 -16.40 0.98
CA MET A 553 -5.50 -17.60 1.81
C MET A 553 -6.88 -18.25 1.75
N PRO A 554 -7.31 -18.77 0.58
CA PRO A 554 -8.69 -19.23 0.38
C PRO A 554 -9.09 -20.43 1.23
N ASN A 555 -8.12 -21.15 1.80
CA ASN A 555 -8.34 -22.31 2.67
C ASN A 555 -8.29 -21.95 4.17
N THR A 556 -8.16 -20.66 4.49
CA THR A 556 -8.11 -20.15 5.86
C THR A 556 -9.46 -19.57 6.23
N ASP A 557 -9.98 -19.94 7.39
CA ASP A 557 -11.24 -19.38 7.87
C ASP A 557 -11.10 -17.89 8.20
N GLN A 558 -12.21 -17.15 8.11
CA GLN A 558 -12.22 -15.71 8.30
C GLN A 558 -11.78 -15.30 9.71
N GLU A 559 -12.05 -16.10 10.75
CA GLU A 559 -11.68 -15.77 12.12
C GLU A 559 -10.16 -15.80 12.31
N THR A 560 -9.49 -16.80 11.74
CA THR A 560 -8.03 -16.86 11.67
C THR A 560 -7.45 -15.67 10.92
N VAL A 561 -8.05 -15.28 9.79
CA VAL A 561 -7.62 -14.07 9.04
C VAL A 561 -7.78 -12.81 9.91
N LYS A 562 -8.95 -12.59 10.51
CA LYS A 562 -9.23 -11.44 11.38
C LYS A 562 -8.25 -11.33 12.54
N THR A 563 -7.96 -12.45 13.20
CA THR A 563 -7.04 -12.54 14.34
C THR A 563 -5.64 -12.04 13.97
N HIS A 564 -5.16 -12.36 12.77
CA HIS A 564 -3.77 -12.15 12.39
C HIS A 564 -3.52 -10.96 11.47
N ARG A 565 -4.55 -10.49 10.74
CA ARG A 565 -4.46 -9.46 9.70
C ARG A 565 -3.74 -8.19 10.12
N ILE A 566 -4.10 -7.64 11.27
CA ILE A 566 -3.55 -6.35 11.73
C ILE A 566 -2.04 -6.51 11.99
N ASN A 567 -1.64 -7.56 12.68
CA ASN A 567 -0.24 -7.82 13.03
C ASN A 567 0.59 -8.18 11.80
N LEU A 568 0.04 -8.93 10.84
CA LEU A 568 0.69 -9.23 9.57
C LEU A 568 1.00 -7.94 8.80
N ASN A 569 0.03 -7.04 8.65
CA ASN A 569 0.24 -5.76 7.96
C ASN A 569 1.23 -4.85 8.68
N LYS A 570 1.05 -4.66 10.00
CA LYS A 570 1.94 -3.83 10.81
C LYS A 570 3.38 -4.31 10.74
N THR A 571 3.64 -5.60 10.92
CA THR A 571 5.00 -6.13 10.92
C THR A 571 5.65 -6.06 9.55
N MET A 572 4.92 -6.33 8.45
CA MET A 572 5.46 -6.11 7.10
C MET A 572 5.96 -4.67 6.91
N LEU A 573 5.13 -3.68 7.25
CA LEU A 573 5.48 -2.26 7.13
C LEU A 573 6.60 -1.85 8.09
N GLN A 574 6.52 -2.25 9.37
CA GLN A 574 7.52 -1.97 10.42
C GLN A 574 8.92 -2.45 10.02
N TRP A 575 8.99 -3.57 9.30
CA TRP A 575 10.22 -4.19 8.84
C TRP A 575 10.55 -3.84 7.38
N GLY A 576 9.91 -2.79 6.84
CA GLY A 576 10.22 -2.16 5.56
C GLY A 576 9.91 -2.99 4.33
N VAL A 577 8.88 -3.86 4.39
CA VAL A 577 8.28 -4.46 3.19
C VAL A 577 7.39 -3.39 2.54
N THR A 578 7.99 -2.61 1.64
CA THR A 578 7.33 -1.50 0.93
C THR A 578 7.19 -1.76 -0.57
N ASP A 579 7.42 -2.99 -1.01
CA ASP A 579 7.39 -3.42 -2.41
C ASP A 579 6.43 -4.59 -2.59
N ARG A 580 5.58 -4.55 -3.62
CA ARG A 580 4.55 -5.58 -3.87
C ARG A 580 5.14 -6.92 -4.28
N LEU A 581 6.30 -6.94 -4.94
CA LEU A 581 6.96 -8.20 -5.30
C LEU A 581 7.54 -8.88 -4.06
N GLU A 582 8.22 -8.13 -3.18
CA GLU A 582 8.70 -8.63 -1.89
C GLU A 582 7.52 -9.10 -1.01
N GLN A 583 6.42 -8.34 -0.96
CA GLN A 583 5.20 -8.73 -0.25
C GLN A 583 4.61 -10.04 -0.81
N ALA A 584 4.57 -10.21 -2.14
CA ALA A 584 4.08 -11.44 -2.77
C ALA A 584 4.94 -12.66 -2.41
N HIS A 585 6.28 -12.52 -2.42
CA HIS A 585 7.19 -13.58 -1.97
C HIS A 585 7.00 -13.91 -0.49
N TYR A 586 6.99 -12.90 0.39
CA TYR A 586 6.82 -13.09 1.82
C TYR A 586 5.52 -13.82 2.16
N LEU A 587 4.41 -13.38 1.57
CA LEU A 587 3.11 -13.99 1.78
C LEU A 587 3.07 -15.41 1.21
N ALA A 588 3.53 -15.65 -0.02
CA ALA A 588 3.48 -16.98 -0.63
C ALA A 588 4.20 -18.03 0.21
N GLN A 589 5.39 -17.68 0.72
CA GLN A 589 6.17 -18.57 1.54
C GLN A 589 5.54 -18.75 2.92
N GLY A 590 5.12 -17.68 3.59
CA GLY A 590 4.47 -17.82 4.90
C GLY A 590 3.13 -18.55 4.85
N VAL A 591 2.32 -18.36 3.80
CA VAL A 591 1.07 -19.11 3.56
C VAL A 591 1.39 -20.59 3.38
N HIS A 592 2.48 -20.92 2.70
CA HIS A 592 2.94 -22.29 2.56
C HIS A 592 3.33 -22.89 3.93
N GLU A 593 4.23 -22.22 4.66
CA GLU A 593 4.79 -22.75 5.93
C GLU A 593 3.74 -22.91 7.03
N SER A 594 2.82 -21.96 7.15
CA SER A 594 1.81 -21.93 8.21
C SER A 594 0.46 -22.54 7.79
N ALA A 595 0.40 -23.16 6.61
CA ALA A 595 -0.83 -23.64 5.99
C ALA A 595 -1.93 -22.54 5.91
N GLY A 596 -1.51 -21.30 5.64
CA GLY A 596 -2.35 -20.10 5.63
C GLY A 596 -2.69 -19.61 7.03
N MET A 597 -1.71 -19.52 7.94
CA MET A 597 -1.86 -19.12 9.35
C MET A 597 -2.67 -20.09 10.24
N ARG A 598 -3.20 -21.19 9.69
CA ARG A 598 -3.94 -22.20 10.46
C ARG A 598 -3.05 -23.01 11.39
N LEU A 599 -1.76 -23.13 11.06
CA LEU A 599 -0.77 -23.90 11.80
C LEU A 599 0.39 -22.98 12.22
N MET A 600 0.23 -22.31 13.36
CA MET A 600 1.28 -21.45 13.94
C MET A 600 2.32 -22.25 14.76
N THR A 601 2.17 -23.57 14.84
CA THR A 601 3.14 -24.51 15.41
C THR A 601 3.27 -25.72 14.50
N GLU A 602 4.50 -26.16 14.27
CA GLU A 602 4.81 -27.37 13.50
C GLU A 602 4.11 -28.60 14.09
N LEU A 603 3.46 -29.37 13.22
CA LEU A 603 2.85 -30.65 13.59
C LEU A 603 3.92 -31.75 13.74
N PRO A 604 3.69 -32.75 14.61
CA PRO A 604 4.58 -33.90 14.70
C PRO A 604 4.81 -34.55 13.34
N SER A 605 6.07 -34.80 13.00
CA SER A 605 6.48 -35.40 11.73
C SER A 605 7.65 -36.38 11.93
N LYS A 606 8.13 -36.97 10.83
CA LYS A 606 9.31 -37.84 10.85
C LYS A 606 10.61 -37.08 11.15
N TYR A 607 10.62 -35.76 11.05
CA TYR A 607 11.80 -34.94 11.25
C TYR A 607 11.99 -34.62 12.74
N ALA A 608 13.22 -34.77 13.23
CA ALA A 608 13.57 -34.52 14.62
C ALA A 608 13.27 -33.08 15.09
N SER A 609 13.25 -32.11 14.16
CA SER A 609 12.86 -30.72 14.42
C SER A 609 11.47 -30.62 15.03
N SER A 610 10.50 -31.40 14.54
CA SER A 610 9.10 -31.36 14.99
C SER A 610 8.89 -31.81 16.44
N ALA A 611 9.81 -32.63 16.97
CA ALA A 611 9.83 -33.09 18.35
C ALA A 611 10.70 -32.21 19.26
N SER A 612 11.45 -31.25 18.71
CA SER A 612 12.31 -30.35 19.45
C SER A 612 11.52 -29.32 20.25
N ARG A 613 12.08 -28.85 21.37
CA ARG A 613 11.62 -27.65 22.08
C ARG A 613 11.55 -26.43 21.13
N TYR A 614 12.52 -26.33 20.23
CA TYR A 614 12.68 -25.25 19.24
C TYR A 614 12.19 -25.65 17.84
N LYS A 615 11.05 -26.36 17.78
CA LYS A 615 10.30 -26.66 16.55
C LYS A 615 9.75 -25.41 15.85
N GLY A 616 9.27 -25.58 14.62
CA GLY A 616 8.70 -24.50 13.82
C GLY A 616 7.55 -23.78 14.51
N ARG A 617 7.62 -22.44 14.56
CA ARG A 617 6.55 -21.57 15.05
C ARG A 617 6.42 -20.28 14.24
N GLY A 618 5.21 -19.73 14.22
CA GLY A 618 4.89 -18.49 13.52
C GLY A 618 4.68 -18.65 12.01
N PHE A 619 4.65 -17.53 11.29
CA PHE A 619 4.21 -17.48 9.90
C PHE A 619 5.16 -18.20 8.93
N VAL A 620 6.47 -18.03 9.10
CA VAL A 620 7.50 -18.75 8.30
C VAL A 620 8.15 -19.92 9.06
N GLN A 621 7.53 -20.38 10.16
CA GLN A 621 7.97 -21.53 10.95
C GLN A 621 9.44 -21.47 11.41
N ILE A 622 9.82 -20.40 12.11
CA ILE A 622 11.20 -20.28 12.61
C ILE A 622 11.55 -21.47 13.52
N THR A 623 12.70 -22.08 13.26
CA THR A 623 13.11 -23.37 13.84
C THR A 623 14.57 -23.30 14.29
N SER A 624 14.96 -24.13 15.25
CA SER A 624 16.30 -24.29 15.86
C SER A 624 16.61 -23.37 17.04
N GLU A 625 17.34 -23.90 18.02
CA GLU A 625 17.77 -23.16 19.22
C GLU A 625 18.57 -21.89 18.87
N THR A 626 19.42 -21.96 17.85
CA THR A 626 20.22 -20.83 17.38
C THR A 626 19.35 -19.65 16.95
N ASN A 627 18.30 -19.91 16.17
CA ASN A 627 17.38 -18.86 15.72
C ASN A 627 16.56 -18.29 16.88
N TYR A 628 16.08 -19.14 17.79
CA TYR A 628 15.33 -18.66 18.97
C TYR A 628 16.22 -17.79 19.87
N LYS A 629 17.46 -18.19 20.15
CA LYS A 629 18.41 -17.38 20.93
C LYS A 629 18.75 -16.06 20.25
N ALA A 630 19.02 -16.08 18.95
CA ALA A 630 19.35 -14.87 18.19
C ALA A 630 18.16 -13.89 18.14
N PHE A 631 16.95 -14.39 17.90
CA PHE A 631 15.75 -13.57 17.93
C PHE A 631 15.43 -13.05 19.33
N ASN A 632 15.65 -13.84 20.38
CA ASN A 632 15.45 -13.40 21.77
C ASN A 632 16.33 -12.18 22.12
N VAL A 633 17.60 -12.19 21.71
CA VAL A 633 18.49 -11.03 21.91
C VAL A 633 17.94 -9.80 21.18
N TYR A 634 17.47 -9.98 19.94
CA TYR A 634 16.89 -8.89 19.16
C TYR A 634 15.61 -8.33 19.80
N LEU A 635 14.69 -9.21 20.22
CA LEU A 635 13.41 -8.87 20.85
C LEU A 635 13.60 -7.98 22.07
N ASN A 636 14.44 -8.42 23.01
CA ASN A 636 14.69 -7.70 24.26
C ASN A 636 15.41 -6.35 24.04
N ARG A 637 16.08 -6.20 22.90
CA ARG A 637 16.73 -4.95 22.52
C ARG A 637 15.75 -3.95 21.92
N TYR A 638 14.89 -4.38 21.00
CA TYR A 638 14.15 -3.45 20.12
C TYR A 638 12.62 -3.53 20.19
N ILE A 639 12.05 -4.64 20.66
CA ILE A 639 10.60 -4.87 20.60
C ILE A 639 9.98 -4.83 21.99
N ARG A 640 10.25 -5.83 22.83
CA ARG A 640 9.83 -5.85 24.23
C ARG A 640 10.59 -6.92 25.00
N THR A 641 10.61 -6.76 26.32
CA THR A 641 11.24 -7.74 27.21
C THR A 641 10.40 -9.02 27.30
N VAL A 642 10.89 -10.10 26.71
CA VAL A 642 10.25 -11.44 26.69
C VAL A 642 11.32 -12.51 26.51
N ASP A 643 11.14 -13.69 27.11
CA ASP A 643 12.08 -14.82 26.97
C ASP A 643 11.48 -15.94 26.12
N VAL A 644 11.75 -15.90 24.82
CA VAL A 644 11.31 -16.93 23.88
C VAL A 644 12.23 -18.16 23.86
N VAL A 645 13.34 -18.15 24.60
CA VAL A 645 14.22 -19.31 24.75
C VAL A 645 13.66 -20.25 25.81
N SER A 646 13.24 -19.68 26.94
CA SER A 646 12.59 -20.41 28.02
C SER A 646 11.12 -20.73 27.71
N ALA A 647 10.40 -19.83 27.03
CA ALA A 647 9.00 -20.01 26.66
C ALA A 647 8.78 -19.89 25.12
N PRO A 648 9.29 -20.85 24.32
CA PRO A 648 9.24 -20.76 22.86
C PRO A 648 7.82 -20.79 22.27
N GLU A 649 6.84 -21.37 22.98
CA GLU A 649 5.42 -21.39 22.61
C GLU A 649 4.80 -20.00 22.45
N ILE A 650 5.39 -18.96 23.04
CA ILE A 650 4.94 -17.58 22.85
C ILE A 650 4.91 -17.19 21.36
N LEU A 651 5.84 -17.71 20.55
CA LEU A 651 5.89 -17.45 19.10
C LEU A 651 4.79 -18.16 18.30
N SER A 652 3.92 -18.90 18.96
CA SER A 652 2.72 -19.49 18.35
C SER A 652 1.41 -18.88 18.86
N SER A 653 1.40 -18.36 20.09
CA SER A 653 0.21 -17.77 20.71
C SER A 653 0.15 -16.25 20.56
N ASP A 654 1.30 -15.58 20.51
CA ASP A 654 1.37 -14.13 20.29
C ASP A 654 1.49 -13.83 18.80
N SER A 655 0.39 -13.34 18.22
CA SER A 655 0.32 -13.06 16.80
C SER A 655 1.34 -12.02 16.35
N TYR A 656 1.63 -10.99 17.14
CA TYR A 656 2.58 -9.94 16.75
C TYR A 656 4.01 -10.50 16.74
N LEU A 657 4.41 -11.18 17.81
CA LEU A 657 5.74 -11.80 17.89
C LEU A 657 5.95 -12.88 16.83
N SER A 658 4.89 -13.60 16.44
CA SER A 658 4.93 -14.59 15.35
C SER A 658 5.35 -13.98 14.01
N PHE A 659 4.76 -12.83 13.66
CA PHE A 659 5.10 -12.14 12.41
C PHE A 659 6.41 -11.36 12.52
N ALA A 660 6.71 -10.76 13.68
CA ALA A 660 8.00 -10.10 13.92
C ALA A 660 9.17 -11.10 13.81
N ALA A 661 9.02 -12.32 14.34
CA ALA A 661 9.99 -13.42 14.17
C ALA A 661 10.20 -13.77 12.69
N SER A 662 9.11 -13.77 11.93
CA SER A 662 9.12 -14.09 10.51
C SER A 662 9.81 -13.01 9.68
N CYS A 663 9.53 -11.73 9.93
CA CYS A 663 10.19 -10.60 9.30
C CYS A 663 11.67 -10.48 9.70
N TRP A 664 11.99 -10.77 10.96
CA TRP A 664 13.37 -10.87 11.44
C TRP A 664 14.15 -11.93 10.67
N TYR A 665 13.59 -13.14 10.53
CA TYR A 665 14.22 -14.23 9.80
C TYR A 665 14.41 -13.86 8.32
N TRP A 666 13.37 -13.28 7.69
CA TRP A 666 13.37 -12.83 6.30
C TRP A 666 14.54 -11.89 5.97
N ARG A 667 14.85 -10.98 6.90
CA ARG A 667 15.93 -10.00 6.72
C ARG A 667 17.30 -10.55 7.06
N THR A 668 17.41 -11.28 8.18
CA THR A 668 18.71 -11.73 8.69
C THR A 668 19.31 -12.93 7.95
N ASN A 669 18.53 -13.61 7.10
CA ASN A 669 18.96 -14.82 6.39
C ASN A 669 18.97 -14.65 4.86
N ASP A 670 19.23 -13.44 4.34
CA ASP A 670 19.33 -13.13 2.90
C ASP A 670 18.05 -13.38 2.06
N VAL A 671 16.90 -13.70 2.68
CA VAL A 671 15.66 -14.02 1.94
C VAL A 671 15.18 -12.83 1.13
N ARG A 672 15.23 -11.63 1.73
CA ARG A 672 14.92 -10.35 1.06
C ARG A 672 15.76 -10.12 -0.20
N ARG A 673 17.06 -10.44 -0.12
CA ARG A 673 17.98 -10.29 -1.26
C ARG A 673 17.58 -11.21 -2.41
N SER A 674 17.17 -12.44 -2.12
CA SER A 674 16.67 -13.38 -3.12
C SER A 674 15.33 -12.93 -3.72
N ALA A 675 14.36 -12.54 -2.89
CA ALA A 675 13.02 -12.14 -3.33
C ALA A 675 13.02 -10.96 -4.30
N ARG A 676 13.96 -10.02 -4.12
CA ARG A 676 14.12 -8.83 -4.97
C ARG A 676 14.69 -9.11 -6.37
N LYS A 677 15.08 -10.36 -6.68
CA LYS A 677 15.61 -10.74 -7.99
C LYS A 677 14.55 -10.85 -9.09
N GLY A 678 13.26 -10.96 -8.76
CA GLY A 678 12.17 -11.01 -9.73
C GLY A 678 11.05 -11.99 -9.39
N GLU A 679 10.16 -12.23 -10.36
CA GLU A 679 8.99 -13.10 -10.25
C GLU A 679 9.15 -14.49 -10.89
N SER A 680 10.34 -14.82 -11.41
CA SER A 680 10.57 -16.10 -12.08
C SER A 680 10.51 -17.28 -11.12
N GLU A 681 10.12 -18.45 -11.62
CA GLU A 681 10.05 -19.67 -10.81
C GLU A 681 11.39 -19.98 -10.13
N ALA A 682 12.51 -19.76 -10.83
CA ALA A 682 13.84 -19.96 -10.29
C ALA A 682 14.12 -19.07 -9.06
N VAL A 683 13.59 -17.84 -9.05
CA VAL A 683 13.69 -16.93 -7.90
C VAL A 683 12.79 -17.40 -6.75
N VAL A 684 11.56 -17.81 -7.04
CA VAL A 684 10.66 -18.37 -6.01
C VAL A 684 11.27 -19.63 -5.35
N ASP A 685 11.90 -20.47 -6.16
CA ASP A 685 12.63 -21.65 -5.69
C ASP A 685 13.84 -21.29 -4.83
N GLU A 686 14.58 -20.24 -5.22
CA GLU A 686 15.70 -19.72 -4.43
C GLU A 686 15.22 -19.23 -3.07
N VAL A 687 14.18 -18.41 -3.04
CA VAL A 687 13.56 -17.91 -1.80
C VAL A 687 13.13 -19.08 -0.91
N GLY A 688 12.43 -20.08 -1.47
CA GLY A 688 12.00 -21.26 -0.72
C GLY A 688 13.18 -22.08 -0.16
N ARG A 689 14.29 -22.20 -0.92
CA ARG A 689 15.52 -22.87 -0.45
C ARG A 689 16.20 -22.12 0.69
N VAL A 690 16.24 -20.79 0.65
CA VAL A 690 16.81 -19.99 1.73
C VAL A 690 15.96 -20.10 3.00
N ILE A 691 14.62 -20.11 2.86
CA ILE A 691 13.72 -20.28 4.00
C ILE A 691 13.89 -21.65 4.68
N ASN A 692 13.97 -22.72 3.89
CA ASN A 692 14.16 -24.09 4.40
C ASN A 692 15.62 -24.46 4.69
N ARG A 693 16.53 -23.50 4.65
CA ARG A 693 17.93 -23.75 4.97
C ARG A 693 18.06 -24.03 6.46
N GLY A 694 18.48 -25.26 6.81
CA GLY A 694 18.85 -25.59 8.18
C GLY A 694 20.01 -24.70 8.70
N PRO A 695 20.12 -24.49 10.02
CA PRO A 695 21.12 -23.59 10.60
C PRO A 695 22.55 -23.98 10.17
N GLY A 696 23.35 -22.99 9.77
CA GLY A 696 24.78 -23.15 9.48
C GLY A 696 25.15 -23.71 8.10
N ARG A 697 24.18 -24.03 7.22
CA ARG A 697 24.48 -24.50 5.84
C ARG A 697 24.71 -23.31 4.92
N ARG A 698 25.86 -23.24 4.23
CA ARG A 698 26.13 -22.23 3.17
C ARG A 698 25.87 -22.74 1.76
N ASP A 699 25.64 -24.04 1.63
CA ASP A 699 25.31 -24.71 0.38
C ASP A 699 23.79 -24.71 0.23
N LEU A 700 23.27 -24.47 -0.97
CA LEU A 700 21.83 -24.60 -1.22
C LEU A 700 21.51 -26.10 -1.13
N PRO A 701 20.73 -26.58 -0.15
CA PRO A 701 20.39 -27.99 -0.09
C PRO A 701 19.71 -28.40 -1.41
N GLU A 702 19.93 -29.65 -1.84
CA GLU A 702 19.03 -30.27 -2.81
C GLU A 702 17.59 -30.06 -2.33
N TYR A 703 16.74 -29.57 -3.22
CA TYR A 703 15.38 -29.16 -2.90
C TYR A 703 14.65 -30.34 -2.25
N PRO A 704 14.23 -30.28 -0.97
CA PRO A 704 13.44 -31.37 -0.42
C PRO A 704 12.14 -31.47 -1.24
N PRO A 705 11.83 -32.63 -1.86
CA PRO A 705 10.78 -32.75 -2.89
C PRO A 705 9.34 -32.65 -2.37
N LEU A 706 9.13 -32.08 -1.19
CA LEU A 706 7.81 -31.78 -0.66
C LEU A 706 7.66 -30.26 -0.60
N SER A 707 6.93 -29.71 -1.59
CA SER A 707 6.28 -28.38 -1.62
C SER A 707 6.69 -27.31 -2.63
N ARG A 708 7.54 -27.62 -3.62
CA ARG A 708 7.87 -26.68 -4.71
C ARG A 708 6.65 -26.11 -5.40
N GLU A 709 5.81 -27.00 -5.94
CA GLU A 709 4.63 -26.58 -6.70
C GLU A 709 3.64 -25.80 -5.84
N ASP A 710 3.47 -26.18 -4.58
CA ASP A 710 2.55 -25.45 -3.69
C ASP A 710 3.01 -24.01 -3.41
N ARG A 711 4.32 -23.79 -3.24
CA ARG A 711 4.90 -22.43 -3.11
C ARG A 711 4.75 -21.64 -4.40
N LEU A 712 5.00 -22.26 -5.55
CA LEU A 712 4.82 -21.63 -6.86
C LEU A 712 3.37 -21.27 -7.12
N ASP A 713 2.43 -22.15 -6.82
CA ASP A 713 1.00 -21.91 -7.01
C ASP A 713 0.51 -20.77 -6.10
N LYS A 714 0.95 -20.74 -4.84
CA LYS A 714 0.70 -19.62 -3.93
C LYS A 714 1.29 -18.32 -4.45
N PHE A 715 2.54 -18.35 -4.92
CA PHE A 715 3.17 -17.16 -5.49
C PHE A 715 2.45 -16.68 -6.75
N ARG A 716 2.06 -17.58 -7.67
CA ARG A 716 1.28 -17.25 -8.88
C ARG A 716 -0.07 -16.64 -8.52
N LEU A 717 -0.79 -17.20 -7.55
CA LEU A 717 -2.06 -16.67 -7.06
C LEU A 717 -1.89 -15.26 -6.48
N ILE A 718 -0.91 -15.07 -5.60
CA ILE A 718 -0.68 -13.81 -4.87
C ILE A 718 -0.13 -12.74 -5.80
N SER A 719 0.86 -13.06 -6.64
CA SER A 719 1.40 -12.12 -7.64
C SER A 719 0.33 -11.70 -8.64
N LYS A 720 -0.59 -12.60 -9.03
CA LYS A 720 -1.74 -12.23 -9.86
C LYS A 720 -2.67 -11.24 -9.15
N LEU A 721 -2.79 -11.31 -7.83
CA LEU A 721 -3.60 -10.36 -7.06
C LEU A 721 -2.88 -9.03 -6.82
N LEU A 722 -1.58 -9.06 -6.49
CA LEU A 722 -0.83 -7.89 -6.02
C LEU A 722 -0.14 -7.12 -7.16
N LEU A 723 0.29 -7.80 -8.23
CA LEU A 723 1.09 -7.21 -9.32
C LEU A 723 0.31 -7.09 -10.64
N LYS A 724 -0.58 -8.05 -10.91
CA LYS A 724 -1.35 -8.16 -12.16
C LYS A 724 -2.76 -7.62 -11.95
#